data_AF-A0A357IV45-F1
#
_entry.id   AF-A0A357IV45-F1
#
_cell.length_a   1.000
_cell.length_b   1.000
_cell.length_c   1.000
_cell.angle_alpha   90.00
_cell.angle_beta   90.00
_cell.angle_gamma   90.00
#
_symmetry.space_group_name_H-M   'P 1'
#
loop_
_entity.id
_entity.type
_entity.pdbx_description
1 polymer ?
#
loop_
_entity_poly.entity_id
_entity_poly.type
_entity_poly.pdbx_seq_one_letter_code
_entity_poly.pdbx_strand_id
1 'polypeptide(L)'
;MQIREEDVRSARLILFVDRLLENRGSAALERQASTLAPGLRKVLDSRHDRLWVRSDEEREILVHLADSLDAWDMLWEAGRDCVSIYLYSLSSSRLRFASIEDGIYQLPSLIAHFITSLSSFLGRGDDLGQYQLCLEYRSGHSPHPVDNLFIEGLVEGMVRFLRLREYSITLRQSSIEQPDEHLKSDAHIEWNQPVTIYDLRVGNTQHPFPEEEESQIEENTEKFVSRVLKRSQDILQESRELMTAIEYLNIANDELEKKIEANHRQLEMARNIQKGFVPSRIPDWKGVRFWVKFFPLQEVSGDFYDYFSVGGSKFGLLMCDVSGHGVPAALMSAIAKISFANHRYESPADTFRQVNLDVLDLVKGEGYLTAFLMILDENNKLTYSTAAVPPPMLYRARTNTVEQLEGHGTLLGMFSDAGKHFQDYTITLEPGDKLFIYSDGLTEAVNPQDEMFGEERLIRAIRETRNRNVQQSSEYLMEAYRQFTLGTEPNDDLTFITLMVSEYQDQFDRYVRDGHKAFHEGNLEKATTLLKQANAIFPRHTHTLFLLGRALGKKGAYGEALEYLDEYIQLKPYNADAYIIAGYCYYALDNYPLAIEYFNRSLNIRKDNPQALYNIIRIYLKQGKRKEARQLFDELEMLRPGHPRVEDLRKVFPAEKVQVIQSSSD
;
A
#
# COMPACT_ATOMS: atom_id res chain seq x y z
N MET A 1 -33.21 -2.36 -64.68
CA MET A 1 -31.77 -2.16 -64.35
C MET A 1 -31.31 -3.40 -63.59
N GLN A 2 -30.23 -4.06 -64.01
CA GLN A 2 -29.73 -5.27 -63.34
C GLN A 2 -28.58 -4.87 -62.41
N ILE A 3 -28.83 -4.85 -61.10
CA ILE A 3 -27.80 -4.55 -60.09
C ILE A 3 -27.12 -5.88 -59.73
N ARG A 4 -25.80 -5.98 -59.89
CA ARG A 4 -25.06 -7.21 -59.55
C ARG A 4 -24.76 -7.26 -58.05
N GLU A 5 -24.76 -8.48 -57.52
CA GLU A 5 -24.61 -8.75 -56.09
C GLU A 5 -23.29 -8.22 -55.49
N GLU A 6 -22.25 -8.12 -56.31
CA GLU A 6 -20.90 -7.68 -55.96
C GLU A 6 -20.85 -6.18 -55.64
N ASP A 7 -21.65 -5.36 -56.33
CA ASP A 7 -21.63 -3.89 -56.23
C ASP A 7 -22.33 -3.39 -54.95
N VAL A 8 -23.28 -4.17 -54.42
CA VAL A 8 -24.06 -3.82 -53.23
C VAL A 8 -23.33 -4.23 -51.95
N ARG A 9 -22.46 -5.25 -52.01
CA ARG A 9 -21.71 -5.79 -50.86
C ARG A 9 -20.71 -4.78 -50.30
N SER A 10 -19.91 -4.15 -51.15
CA SER A 10 -18.86 -3.21 -50.73
C SER A 10 -19.43 -1.91 -50.12
N ALA A 11 -20.57 -1.43 -50.62
CA ALA A 11 -21.18 -0.18 -50.15
C ALA A 11 -21.82 -0.32 -48.74
N ARG A 12 -22.39 -1.49 -48.43
CA ARG A 12 -23.07 -1.75 -47.15
C ARG A 12 -22.10 -1.78 -45.97
N LEU A 13 -20.97 -2.47 -46.11
CA LEU A 13 -20.02 -2.65 -45.03
C LEU A 13 -19.32 -1.34 -44.66
N ILE A 14 -18.91 -0.57 -45.67
CA ILE A 14 -18.16 0.69 -45.48
C ILE A 14 -19.04 1.75 -44.81
N LEU A 15 -20.27 1.96 -45.29
CA LEU A 15 -21.19 2.97 -44.75
C LEU A 15 -21.76 2.60 -43.37
N PHE A 16 -21.96 1.31 -43.10
CA PHE A 16 -22.42 0.84 -41.80
C PHE A 16 -21.34 1.03 -40.72
N VAL A 17 -20.07 0.71 -41.05
CA VAL A 17 -18.92 0.93 -40.16
C VAL A 17 -18.68 2.42 -39.91
N ASP A 18 -18.77 3.27 -40.93
CA ASP A 18 -18.58 4.73 -40.77
C ASP A 18 -19.62 5.36 -39.84
N ARG A 19 -20.91 5.04 -39.99
CA ARG A 19 -21.96 5.56 -39.09
C ARG A 19 -21.88 5.01 -37.67
N LEU A 20 -21.38 3.78 -37.50
CA LEU A 20 -21.10 3.21 -36.19
C LEU A 20 -19.99 3.98 -35.47
N LEU A 21 -18.95 4.37 -36.23
CA LEU A 21 -17.83 5.18 -35.73
C LEU A 21 -18.25 6.63 -35.42
N GLU A 22 -19.18 7.21 -36.18
CA GLU A 22 -19.69 8.57 -35.93
C GLU A 22 -20.57 8.68 -34.67
N ASN A 23 -21.43 7.68 -34.38
CA ASN A 23 -22.44 7.81 -33.32
C ASN A 23 -21.96 7.39 -31.92
N ARG A 24 -20.91 6.57 -31.78
CA ARG A 24 -20.39 6.14 -30.47
C ARG A 24 -18.88 5.91 -30.57
N GLY A 25 -18.08 6.85 -30.03
CA GLY A 25 -16.62 6.87 -30.14
C GLY A 25 -15.90 5.54 -29.84
N SER A 26 -14.67 5.40 -30.36
CA SER A 26 -13.93 4.13 -30.53
C SER A 26 -13.81 3.21 -29.32
N ALA A 27 -13.80 3.74 -28.09
CA ALA A 27 -13.61 2.96 -26.87
C ALA A 27 -14.80 2.03 -26.51
N ALA A 28 -16.02 2.34 -26.97
CA ALA A 28 -17.19 1.48 -26.78
C ALA A 28 -17.16 0.25 -27.72
N LEU A 29 -16.65 0.47 -28.94
CA LEU A 29 -16.47 -0.55 -29.97
C LEU A 29 -15.43 -1.60 -29.56
N GLU A 30 -14.31 -1.19 -28.97
CA GLU A 30 -13.27 -2.13 -28.49
C GLU A 30 -13.75 -2.99 -27.31
N ARG A 31 -14.49 -2.40 -26.36
CA ARG A 31 -15.02 -3.14 -25.20
C ARG A 31 -16.08 -4.16 -25.62
N GLN A 32 -16.91 -3.85 -26.62
CA GLN A 32 -17.95 -4.78 -27.09
C GLN A 32 -17.47 -5.73 -28.20
N ALA A 33 -16.42 -5.37 -28.96
CA ALA A 33 -15.70 -6.33 -29.81
C ALA A 33 -15.03 -7.44 -28.97
N SER A 34 -14.65 -7.14 -27.73
CA SER A 34 -14.11 -8.14 -26.80
C SER A 34 -15.13 -9.22 -26.37
N THR A 35 -16.43 -8.95 -26.53
CA THR A 35 -17.54 -9.88 -26.23
C THR A 35 -17.97 -10.75 -27.41
N LEU A 36 -17.32 -10.63 -28.57
CA LEU A 36 -17.59 -11.47 -29.75
C LEU A 36 -17.31 -12.96 -29.47
N ALA A 37 -18.14 -13.84 -30.01
CA ALA A 37 -17.98 -15.29 -29.86
C ALA A 37 -16.59 -15.75 -30.39
N PRO A 38 -15.92 -16.73 -29.74
CA PRO A 38 -14.53 -17.08 -30.04
C PRO A 38 -14.25 -17.49 -31.50
N GLY A 39 -15.27 -17.99 -32.21
CA GLY A 39 -15.20 -18.32 -33.64
C GLY A 39 -15.04 -17.09 -34.54
N LEU A 40 -15.73 -15.98 -34.24
CA LEU A 40 -15.69 -14.74 -35.01
C LEU A 40 -14.39 -13.98 -34.78
N ARG A 41 -13.89 -13.96 -33.54
CA ARG A 41 -12.62 -13.32 -33.20
C ARG A 41 -11.44 -13.97 -33.93
N LYS A 42 -11.51 -15.30 -34.12
CA LYS A 42 -10.53 -16.07 -34.89
C LYS A 42 -10.53 -15.74 -36.39
N VAL A 43 -11.65 -15.27 -36.95
CA VAL A 43 -11.76 -14.85 -38.36
C VAL A 43 -11.17 -13.46 -38.56
N LEU A 44 -11.40 -12.54 -37.62
CA LEU A 44 -10.82 -11.19 -37.63
C LEU A 44 -9.31 -11.19 -37.34
N ASP A 45 -8.86 -12.00 -36.38
CA ASP A 45 -7.44 -12.05 -35.97
C ASP A 45 -6.54 -12.82 -36.97
N SER A 46 -7.09 -13.68 -37.83
CA SER A 46 -6.27 -14.61 -38.64
C SER A 46 -5.93 -14.19 -40.06
N ARG A 47 -6.33 -13.00 -40.55
CA ARG A 47 -6.08 -12.62 -41.96
C ARG A 47 -5.79 -11.13 -42.16
N HIS A 48 -4.51 -10.75 -42.09
CA HIS A 48 -4.07 -9.42 -42.55
C HIS A 48 -3.85 -9.32 -44.08
N ASP A 49 -3.80 -10.45 -44.82
CA ASP A 49 -3.35 -10.44 -46.23
C ASP A 49 -4.38 -10.91 -47.28
N ARG A 50 -5.69 -10.93 -46.96
CA ARG A 50 -6.76 -11.13 -47.97
C ARG A 50 -7.89 -10.12 -47.76
N LEU A 51 -8.05 -9.21 -48.70
CA LEU A 51 -9.04 -8.12 -48.71
C LEU A 51 -10.52 -8.56 -48.83
N TRP A 52 -10.85 -9.86 -48.83
CA TRP A 52 -12.21 -10.33 -49.11
C TRP A 52 -12.60 -11.51 -48.20
N VAL A 53 -13.67 -11.30 -47.41
CA VAL A 53 -14.36 -12.32 -46.59
C VAL A 53 -15.29 -13.14 -47.50
N ARG A 54 -15.56 -14.41 -47.17
CA ARG A 54 -16.56 -15.18 -47.93
C ARG A 54 -17.96 -14.64 -47.61
N SER A 55 -18.84 -14.58 -48.60
CA SER A 55 -20.17 -13.96 -48.51
C SER A 55 -21.03 -14.48 -47.35
N ASP A 56 -20.91 -15.77 -47.03
CA ASP A 56 -21.71 -16.38 -45.96
C ASP A 56 -21.17 -16.03 -44.57
N GLU A 57 -19.85 -15.85 -44.44
CA GLU A 57 -19.17 -15.46 -43.20
C GLU A 57 -19.38 -13.96 -42.91
N GLU A 58 -19.34 -13.11 -43.93
CA GLU A 58 -19.64 -11.67 -43.84
C GLU A 58 -21.11 -11.43 -43.45
N ARG A 59 -22.03 -12.21 -44.05
CA ARG A 59 -23.46 -12.17 -43.75
C ARG A 59 -23.75 -12.52 -42.29
N GLU A 60 -23.07 -13.54 -41.76
CA GLU A 60 -23.21 -13.94 -40.35
C GLU A 60 -22.72 -12.83 -39.40
N ILE A 61 -21.60 -12.19 -39.74
CA ILE A 61 -21.02 -11.08 -38.96
C ILE A 61 -21.96 -9.87 -38.91
N LEU A 62 -22.52 -9.46 -40.05
CA LEU A 62 -23.37 -8.27 -40.14
C LEU A 62 -24.72 -8.45 -39.43
N VAL A 63 -25.34 -9.62 -39.54
CA VAL A 63 -26.59 -9.91 -38.83
C VAL A 63 -26.36 -9.94 -37.32
N HIS A 64 -25.28 -10.59 -36.87
CA HIS A 64 -24.95 -10.61 -35.44
C HIS A 64 -24.65 -9.21 -34.89
N LEU A 65 -23.98 -8.34 -35.65
CA LEU A 65 -23.71 -6.96 -35.27
C LEU A 65 -24.98 -6.10 -35.27
N ALA A 66 -25.83 -6.21 -36.29
CA ALA A 66 -27.09 -5.46 -36.36
C ALA A 66 -28.06 -5.84 -35.22
N ASP A 67 -28.16 -7.13 -34.88
CA ASP A 67 -29.01 -7.63 -33.79
C ASP A 67 -28.43 -7.31 -32.40
N SER A 68 -27.11 -7.42 -32.21
CA SER A 68 -26.49 -7.13 -30.91
C SER A 68 -26.45 -5.63 -30.58
N LEU A 69 -26.56 -4.76 -31.58
CA LEU A 69 -26.47 -3.32 -31.45
C LEU A 69 -27.79 -2.59 -31.74
N ASP A 70 -28.88 -3.31 -32.05
CA ASP A 70 -30.21 -2.80 -32.41
C ASP A 70 -30.17 -1.72 -33.52
N ALA A 71 -29.37 -1.98 -34.56
CA ALA A 71 -28.94 -0.98 -35.55
C ALA A 71 -29.71 -1.05 -36.89
N TRP A 72 -30.90 -1.66 -36.90
CA TRP A 72 -31.70 -1.91 -38.11
C TRP A 72 -32.16 -0.61 -38.81
N ASP A 73 -32.58 0.41 -38.05
CA ASP A 73 -32.97 1.72 -38.60
C ASP A 73 -31.81 2.47 -39.28
N MET A 74 -30.58 2.23 -38.82
CA MET A 74 -29.38 2.88 -39.37
C MET A 74 -29.05 2.37 -40.78
N LEU A 75 -29.32 1.10 -41.06
CA LEU A 75 -29.13 0.49 -42.38
C LEU A 75 -30.14 1.04 -43.42
N TRP A 76 -31.37 1.29 -43.00
CA TRP A 76 -32.39 1.93 -43.84
C TRP A 76 -32.04 3.38 -44.17
N GLU A 77 -31.67 4.17 -43.15
CA GLU A 77 -31.22 5.56 -43.30
C GLU A 77 -29.94 5.67 -44.16
N ALA A 78 -29.00 4.72 -44.04
CA ALA A 78 -27.80 4.66 -44.87
C ALA A 78 -28.11 4.42 -46.35
N GLY A 79 -29.06 3.53 -46.67
CA GLY A 79 -29.54 3.34 -48.04
C GLY A 79 -30.16 4.60 -48.63
N ARG A 80 -30.95 5.33 -47.84
CA ARG A 80 -31.58 6.60 -48.24
C ARG A 80 -30.57 7.70 -48.55
N ASP A 81 -29.60 7.91 -47.67
CA ASP A 81 -28.64 9.02 -47.79
C ASP A 81 -27.53 8.72 -48.81
N CYS A 82 -27.35 7.46 -49.20
CA CYS A 82 -26.45 7.03 -50.28
C CYS A 82 -26.75 7.73 -51.62
N VAL A 83 -28.03 8.05 -51.88
CA VAL A 83 -28.48 8.81 -53.06
C VAL A 83 -28.09 10.29 -52.93
N SER A 84 -28.12 10.85 -51.73
CA SER A 84 -27.88 12.28 -51.46
C SER A 84 -26.39 12.67 -51.43
N ILE A 85 -25.51 11.78 -50.96
CA ILE A 85 -24.08 12.08 -50.78
C ILE A 85 -23.28 11.97 -52.10
N TYR A 86 -23.64 11.06 -53.01
CA TYR A 86 -22.79 10.68 -54.15
C TYR A 86 -23.21 11.21 -55.53
N LEU A 87 -24.31 11.97 -55.63
CA LEU A 87 -24.71 12.67 -56.86
C LEU A 87 -23.83 13.90 -57.20
N TYR A 88 -22.92 14.32 -56.30
CA TYR A 88 -22.15 15.57 -56.44
C TYR A 88 -20.82 15.45 -57.21
N SER A 89 -20.40 14.25 -57.65
CA SER A 89 -19.13 14.08 -58.38
C SER A 89 -19.25 14.22 -59.92
N LEU A 90 -20.40 14.69 -60.43
CA LEU A 90 -20.73 14.72 -61.85
C LEU A 90 -20.46 16.09 -62.49
N SER A 91 -19.19 16.46 -62.65
CA SER A 91 -18.82 17.54 -63.59
C SER A 91 -17.46 17.32 -64.25
N SER A 92 -17.28 16.26 -65.05
CA SER A 92 -16.52 16.30 -66.32
C SER A 92 -16.20 14.92 -66.94
N SER A 93 -16.79 14.65 -68.11
CA SER A 93 -16.24 13.95 -69.30
C SER A 93 -15.93 12.43 -69.36
N ARG A 94 -16.53 11.80 -70.40
CA ARG A 94 -16.24 10.58 -71.21
C ARG A 94 -15.61 9.32 -70.56
N LEU A 95 -16.39 8.24 -70.60
CA LEU A 95 -16.09 6.87 -70.13
C LEU A 95 -15.01 6.13 -70.94
N ARG A 96 -13.96 5.66 -70.26
CA ARG A 96 -13.12 4.52 -70.66
C ARG A 96 -12.71 3.73 -69.41
N PHE A 97 -12.69 2.40 -69.51
CA PHE A 97 -12.46 1.50 -68.38
C PHE A 97 -10.98 1.12 -68.25
N ALA A 98 -10.38 1.32 -67.07
CA ALA A 98 -9.00 0.92 -66.77
C ALA A 98 -8.89 -0.09 -65.60
N SER A 99 -9.83 -0.11 -64.64
CA SER A 99 -9.86 -1.10 -63.55
C SER A 99 -11.27 -1.27 -62.93
N ILE A 100 -11.43 -2.26 -62.04
CA ILE A 100 -12.70 -2.59 -61.36
C ILE A 100 -13.09 -1.51 -60.32
N GLU A 101 -12.11 -0.91 -59.64
CA GLU A 101 -12.33 0.23 -58.72
C GLU A 101 -12.90 1.45 -59.48
N ASP A 102 -12.38 1.74 -60.68
CA ASP A 102 -12.91 2.80 -61.55
C ASP A 102 -14.35 2.51 -62.04
N GLY A 103 -14.71 1.24 -62.20
CA GLY A 103 -16.07 0.83 -62.57
C GLY A 103 -17.09 1.08 -61.45
N ILE A 104 -16.69 0.85 -60.20
CA ILE A 104 -17.53 1.04 -59.01
C ILE A 104 -17.76 2.54 -58.75
N TYR A 105 -16.74 3.38 -58.93
CA TYR A 105 -16.88 4.83 -58.83
C TYR A 105 -17.77 5.47 -59.93
N GLN A 106 -17.98 4.78 -61.05
CA GLN A 106 -18.75 5.30 -62.19
C GLN A 106 -20.14 4.66 -62.39
N LEU A 107 -20.54 3.71 -61.54
CA LEU A 107 -21.93 3.22 -61.40
C LEU A 107 -22.98 4.37 -61.32
N PRO A 108 -22.69 5.49 -60.62
CA PRO A 108 -23.59 6.66 -60.55
C PRO A 108 -23.83 7.34 -61.91
N SER A 109 -22.84 7.40 -62.81
CA SER A 109 -23.02 7.92 -64.18
C SER A 109 -23.96 7.06 -65.02
N LEU A 110 -24.02 5.76 -64.71
CA LEU A 110 -24.86 4.75 -65.35
C LEU A 110 -26.31 4.84 -64.83
N ILE A 111 -26.48 5.07 -63.52
CA ILE A 111 -27.78 5.37 -62.88
C ILE A 111 -28.32 6.72 -63.36
N ALA A 112 -27.49 7.75 -63.49
CA ALA A 112 -27.88 9.06 -64.02
C ALA A 112 -28.26 8.97 -65.51
N HIS A 113 -27.47 8.31 -66.37
CA HIS A 113 -27.88 8.08 -67.78
C HIS A 113 -29.15 7.23 -67.88
N PHE A 114 -29.36 6.28 -66.95
CA PHE A 114 -30.59 5.50 -66.86
C PHE A 114 -31.78 6.39 -66.48
N ILE A 115 -31.64 7.29 -65.49
CA ILE A 115 -32.68 8.24 -65.05
C ILE A 115 -32.97 9.31 -66.12
N THR A 116 -31.97 9.84 -66.83
CA THR A 116 -32.16 10.79 -67.95
C THR A 116 -32.77 10.10 -69.18
N SER A 117 -32.45 8.82 -69.41
CA SER A 117 -33.14 8.01 -70.42
C SER A 117 -34.57 7.68 -69.97
N LEU A 118 -34.80 7.46 -68.68
CA LEU A 118 -36.13 7.24 -68.11
C LEU A 118 -37.00 8.51 -68.21
N SER A 119 -36.45 9.69 -67.94
CA SER A 119 -37.17 10.97 -68.02
C SER A 119 -37.60 11.32 -69.44
N SER A 120 -36.79 10.96 -70.45
CA SER A 120 -37.18 11.07 -71.86
C SER A 120 -38.19 10.00 -72.30
N PHE A 121 -38.19 8.82 -71.66
CA PHE A 121 -39.12 7.71 -71.93
C PHE A 121 -40.51 7.93 -71.27
N LEU A 122 -40.54 8.49 -70.05
CA LEU A 122 -41.77 8.80 -69.31
C LEU A 122 -42.64 9.88 -70.00
N GLY A 123 -42.11 10.60 -71.01
CA GLY A 123 -42.88 11.51 -71.87
C GLY A 123 -43.87 10.82 -72.83
N ARG A 124 -43.90 9.48 -72.89
CA ARG A 124 -44.88 8.70 -73.69
C ARG A 124 -45.54 7.62 -72.82
N GLY A 125 -46.43 8.03 -71.91
CA GLY A 125 -47.26 7.12 -71.12
C GLY A 125 -48.68 6.97 -71.66
N ASP A 126 -49.38 5.90 -71.26
CA ASP A 126 -50.81 5.67 -71.54
C ASP A 126 -51.72 6.70 -70.85
N ASP A 127 -52.98 6.80 -71.32
CA ASP A 127 -53.99 7.85 -71.06
C ASP A 127 -54.30 8.25 -69.59
N LEU A 128 -53.71 7.59 -68.58
CA LEU A 128 -53.90 7.87 -67.15
C LEU A 128 -52.62 8.27 -66.39
N GLY A 129 -51.45 8.36 -67.06
CA GLY A 129 -50.23 8.91 -66.45
C GLY A 129 -49.66 8.12 -65.26
N GLN A 130 -50.01 6.84 -65.13
CA GLN A 130 -49.40 5.94 -64.14
C GLN A 130 -48.21 5.20 -64.75
N TYR A 131 -47.11 5.15 -64.00
CA TYR A 131 -45.89 4.48 -64.43
C TYR A 131 -45.56 3.35 -63.45
N GLN A 132 -45.21 2.18 -63.99
CA GLN A 132 -44.79 1.02 -63.22
C GLN A 132 -43.29 0.81 -63.45
N LEU A 133 -42.49 1.07 -62.42
CA LEU A 133 -41.05 0.82 -62.45
C LEU A 133 -40.77 -0.50 -61.74
N CYS A 134 -40.35 -1.51 -62.50
CA CYS A 134 -40.02 -2.82 -61.98
C CYS A 134 -38.50 -2.91 -61.79
N LEU A 135 -38.05 -2.93 -60.53
CA LEU A 135 -36.65 -3.13 -60.17
C LEU A 135 -36.44 -4.62 -59.87
N GLU A 136 -35.62 -5.26 -60.70
CA GLU A 136 -35.36 -6.69 -60.61
C GLU A 136 -34.02 -6.93 -59.90
N TYR A 137 -34.07 -7.40 -58.65
CA TYR A 137 -32.87 -7.80 -57.92
C TYR A 137 -32.65 -9.30 -58.10
N ARG A 138 -31.55 -9.64 -58.79
CA ARG A 138 -31.13 -11.03 -59.02
C ARG A 138 -29.93 -11.34 -58.13
N SER A 139 -30.16 -12.11 -57.07
CA SER A 139 -29.10 -12.69 -56.24
C SER A 139 -28.89 -14.15 -56.65
N GLY A 140 -27.65 -14.65 -56.53
CA GLY A 140 -27.37 -16.08 -56.71
C GLY A 140 -27.98 -16.97 -55.61
N HIS A 141 -28.53 -16.37 -54.55
CA HIS A 141 -29.06 -17.03 -53.36
C HIS A 141 -30.44 -16.45 -52.94
N SER A 142 -31.08 -17.06 -51.94
CA SER A 142 -32.38 -16.58 -51.47
C SER A 142 -32.27 -15.18 -50.80
N PRO A 143 -33.23 -14.26 -51.08
CA PRO A 143 -33.23 -12.89 -50.58
C PRO A 143 -33.30 -12.82 -49.04
N HIS A 144 -32.53 -11.92 -48.42
CA HIS A 144 -32.40 -11.80 -46.96
C HIS A 144 -32.95 -10.46 -46.42
N PRO A 145 -33.47 -10.39 -45.18
CA PRO A 145 -34.12 -9.17 -44.64
C PRO A 145 -33.29 -7.89 -44.69
N VAL A 146 -31.99 -7.98 -44.38
CA VAL A 146 -31.04 -6.84 -44.45
C VAL A 146 -30.95 -6.25 -45.86
N ASP A 147 -31.02 -7.12 -46.88
CA ASP A 147 -30.88 -6.70 -48.28
C ASP A 147 -32.08 -5.86 -48.71
N ASN A 148 -33.26 -6.27 -48.28
CA ASN A 148 -34.52 -5.60 -48.58
C ASN A 148 -34.60 -4.23 -47.89
N LEU A 149 -34.16 -4.12 -46.63
CA LEU A 149 -34.23 -2.87 -45.86
C LEU A 149 -33.34 -1.76 -46.46
N PHE A 150 -32.13 -2.11 -46.88
CA PHE A 150 -31.21 -1.17 -47.53
C PHE A 150 -31.72 -0.72 -48.91
N ILE A 151 -32.27 -1.64 -49.69
CA ILE A 151 -32.83 -1.36 -51.02
C ILE A 151 -34.11 -0.53 -50.92
N GLU A 152 -34.96 -0.79 -49.93
CA GLU A 152 -36.14 0.05 -49.63
C GLU A 152 -35.73 1.49 -49.29
N GLY A 153 -34.73 1.67 -48.42
CA GLY A 153 -34.19 3.00 -48.10
C GLY A 153 -33.64 3.72 -49.35
N LEU A 154 -32.94 3.00 -50.22
CA LEU A 154 -32.40 3.54 -51.48
C LEU A 154 -33.50 3.97 -52.47
N VAL A 155 -34.54 3.16 -52.65
CA VAL A 155 -35.68 3.48 -53.53
C VAL A 155 -36.49 4.67 -52.98
N GLU A 156 -36.72 4.71 -51.66
CA GLU A 156 -37.36 5.85 -50.98
C GLU A 156 -36.54 7.15 -51.16
N GLY A 157 -35.21 7.07 -51.05
CA GLY A 157 -34.30 8.19 -51.35
C GLY A 157 -34.46 8.72 -52.79
N MET A 158 -34.58 7.81 -53.77
CA MET A 158 -34.83 8.17 -55.17
C MET A 158 -36.21 8.81 -55.37
N VAL A 159 -37.25 8.29 -54.72
CA VAL A 159 -38.63 8.82 -54.80
C VAL A 159 -38.73 10.24 -54.23
N ARG A 160 -38.09 10.49 -53.08
CA ARG A 160 -38.02 11.83 -52.48
C ARG A 160 -37.22 12.81 -53.32
N PHE A 161 -36.10 12.37 -53.91
CA PHE A 161 -35.30 13.17 -54.82
C PHE A 161 -36.08 13.58 -56.07
N LEU A 162 -36.81 12.65 -56.68
CA LEU A 162 -37.71 12.91 -57.81
C LEU A 162 -38.98 13.69 -57.42
N ARG A 163 -39.16 14.00 -56.12
CA ARG A 163 -40.28 14.74 -55.54
C ARG A 163 -41.67 14.17 -55.91
N LEU A 164 -41.79 12.85 -55.97
CA LEU A 164 -43.05 12.17 -56.28
C LEU A 164 -44.01 12.28 -55.08
N ARG A 165 -45.23 12.78 -55.29
CA ARG A 165 -46.20 13.03 -54.20
C ARG A 165 -47.04 11.81 -53.80
N GLU A 166 -47.37 10.92 -54.74
CA GLU A 166 -48.12 9.69 -54.47
C GLU A 166 -47.41 8.49 -55.11
N TYR A 167 -46.96 7.57 -54.27
CA TYR A 167 -46.28 6.34 -54.69
C TYR A 167 -46.63 5.19 -53.73
N SER A 168 -46.58 3.98 -54.24
CA SER A 168 -46.66 2.77 -53.42
C SER A 168 -45.54 1.81 -53.80
N ILE A 169 -44.78 1.35 -52.81
CA ILE A 169 -43.74 0.34 -52.96
C ILE A 169 -44.33 -1.00 -52.50
N THR A 170 -44.35 -2.00 -53.38
CA THR A 170 -44.78 -3.36 -53.00
C THR A 170 -43.69 -4.37 -53.31
N LEU A 171 -43.22 -5.10 -52.31
CA LEU A 171 -42.31 -6.23 -52.52
C LEU A 171 -43.07 -7.50 -52.90
N ARG A 172 -42.62 -8.16 -53.98
CA ARG A 172 -43.10 -9.50 -54.34
C ARG A 172 -41.91 -10.41 -54.65
N GLN A 173 -41.77 -11.49 -53.90
CA GLN A 173 -40.85 -12.56 -54.23
C GLN A 173 -41.50 -13.45 -55.30
N SER A 174 -40.87 -13.60 -56.47
CA SER A 174 -41.41 -14.42 -57.57
C SER A 174 -40.36 -15.36 -58.13
N SER A 175 -40.74 -16.62 -58.35
CA SER A 175 -40.04 -17.53 -59.26
C SER A 175 -40.66 -17.36 -60.65
N ILE A 176 -39.97 -16.70 -61.57
CA ILE A 176 -40.50 -16.46 -62.92
C ILE A 176 -40.36 -17.74 -63.77
N GLU A 177 -41.47 -18.27 -64.31
CA GLU A 177 -41.44 -19.14 -65.51
C GLU A 177 -41.44 -18.25 -66.78
N GLN A 178 -40.68 -18.66 -67.80
CA GLN A 178 -40.22 -17.91 -68.99
C GLN A 178 -41.30 -17.11 -69.78
N PRO A 179 -40.95 -15.96 -70.40
CA PRO A 179 -41.71 -15.38 -71.52
C PRO A 179 -41.08 -15.65 -72.91
N ASP A 180 -41.91 -16.26 -73.76
CA ASP A 180 -42.03 -16.38 -75.23
C ASP A 180 -40.87 -16.28 -76.27
N GLU A 181 -41.07 -17.08 -77.33
CA GLU A 181 -40.12 -17.73 -78.26
C GLU A 181 -39.35 -16.89 -79.32
N HIS A 182 -39.14 -15.58 -79.20
CA HIS A 182 -38.56 -14.77 -80.31
C HIS A 182 -37.15 -14.17 -80.11
N LEU A 183 -36.39 -14.64 -79.13
CA LEU A 183 -34.97 -14.29 -78.98
C LEU A 183 -34.11 -15.55 -78.82
N LYS A 184 -33.74 -16.19 -79.95
CA LYS A 184 -32.66 -17.17 -79.96
C LYS A 184 -31.37 -16.50 -80.43
N SER A 185 -30.45 -16.28 -79.49
CA SER A 185 -29.03 -16.12 -79.78
C SER A 185 -28.21 -16.94 -78.76
N ASP A 186 -27.68 -18.08 -79.22
CA ASP A 186 -26.40 -18.75 -78.92
C ASP A 186 -25.76 -18.72 -77.52
N ALA A 187 -26.53 -18.58 -76.44
CA ALA A 187 -26.07 -19.00 -75.12
C ALA A 187 -27.18 -19.76 -74.40
N HIS A 188 -27.00 -21.07 -74.24
CA HIS A 188 -27.77 -21.88 -73.29
C HIS A 188 -27.48 -21.38 -71.87
N ILE A 189 -28.33 -20.50 -71.35
CA ILE A 189 -28.38 -20.15 -69.93
C ILE A 189 -29.74 -20.63 -69.44
N GLU A 190 -29.74 -21.72 -68.66
CA GLU A 190 -30.90 -22.15 -67.89
C GLU A 190 -31.08 -21.21 -66.69
N TRP A 191 -32.26 -20.59 -66.58
CA TRP A 191 -32.58 -19.65 -65.52
C TRP A 191 -33.44 -20.37 -64.46
N ASN A 192 -32.81 -20.84 -63.38
CA ASN A 192 -33.49 -21.40 -62.20
C ASN A 192 -33.05 -20.67 -60.92
N GLN A 193 -33.32 -19.36 -60.81
CA GLN A 193 -33.04 -18.60 -59.58
C GLN A 193 -34.24 -17.76 -59.13
N PRO A 194 -34.52 -17.71 -57.80
CA PRO A 194 -35.60 -16.89 -57.25
C PRO A 194 -35.28 -15.41 -57.38
N VAL A 195 -36.25 -14.62 -57.86
CA VAL A 195 -36.10 -13.18 -58.10
C VAL A 195 -36.98 -12.41 -57.14
N THR A 196 -36.44 -11.36 -56.51
CA THR A 196 -37.27 -10.41 -55.75
C THR A 196 -37.57 -9.23 -56.64
N ILE A 197 -38.85 -9.05 -56.95
CA ILE A 197 -39.33 -7.97 -57.80
C ILE A 197 -39.87 -6.86 -56.90
N TYR A 198 -39.29 -5.67 -57.05
CA TYR A 198 -39.76 -4.46 -56.40
C TYR A 198 -40.67 -3.71 -57.37
N ASP A 199 -41.95 -3.64 -57.02
CA ASP A 199 -42.98 -3.07 -57.87
C ASP A 199 -43.34 -1.67 -57.36
N LEU A 200 -42.86 -0.64 -58.07
CA LEU A 200 -43.11 0.77 -57.74
C LEU A 200 -44.20 1.31 -58.66
N ARG A 201 -45.35 1.69 -58.08
CA ARG A 201 -46.44 2.37 -58.80
C ARG A 201 -46.50 3.83 -58.40
N VAL A 202 -46.49 4.71 -59.40
CA VAL A 202 -46.50 6.16 -59.21
C VAL A 202 -47.75 6.75 -59.85
N GLY A 203 -48.53 7.50 -59.08
CA GLY A 203 -49.72 8.23 -59.56
C GLY A 203 -49.39 9.71 -59.76
N ASN A 204 -49.75 10.27 -60.93
CA ASN A 204 -49.49 11.68 -61.22
C ASN A 204 -50.78 12.50 -61.12
N THR A 205 -50.93 13.34 -60.09
CA THR A 205 -51.77 14.53 -60.20
C THR A 205 -50.86 15.72 -60.47
N GLN A 206 -50.91 16.17 -61.73
CA GLN A 206 -50.19 17.30 -62.32
C GLN A 206 -49.69 18.37 -61.32
N HIS A 207 -48.37 18.57 -61.29
CA HIS A 207 -47.78 19.90 -61.18
C HIS A 207 -46.50 19.93 -62.02
N PRO A 208 -46.20 21.04 -62.74
CA PRO A 208 -44.89 21.23 -63.33
C PRO A 208 -43.85 21.32 -62.20
N PHE A 209 -42.62 20.85 -62.45
CA PHE A 209 -41.48 21.14 -61.59
C PHE A 209 -41.44 22.64 -61.26
N PRO A 210 -41.13 23.05 -60.01
CA PRO A 210 -40.96 24.47 -59.73
C PRO A 210 -39.82 24.99 -60.62
N GLU A 211 -40.08 26.04 -61.38
CA GLU A 211 -39.06 26.82 -62.11
C GLU A 211 -38.19 27.57 -61.09
N GLU A 212 -37.41 26.84 -60.29
CA GLU A 212 -36.19 27.41 -59.72
C GLU A 212 -35.16 27.35 -60.85
N GLU A 213 -34.63 28.51 -61.26
CA GLU A 213 -33.53 28.54 -62.24
C GLU A 213 -32.38 27.66 -61.73
N GLU A 214 -31.79 26.87 -62.63
CA GLU A 214 -30.71 25.91 -62.38
C GLU A 214 -29.58 26.52 -61.50
N SER A 215 -29.34 27.83 -61.68
CA SER A 215 -28.39 28.65 -60.91
C SER A 215 -28.70 28.74 -59.41
N GLN A 216 -29.98 28.78 -59.00
CA GLN A 216 -30.38 28.93 -57.61
C GLN A 216 -30.27 27.61 -56.83
N ILE A 217 -30.49 26.49 -57.53
CA ILE A 217 -30.28 25.14 -56.99
C ILE A 217 -28.78 24.88 -56.83
N GLU A 218 -27.95 25.25 -57.82
CA GLU A 218 -26.49 25.20 -57.71
C GLU A 218 -25.98 26.04 -56.53
N GLU A 219 -26.42 27.31 -56.40
CA GLU A 219 -25.98 28.20 -55.32
C GLU A 219 -26.35 27.67 -53.92
N ASN A 220 -27.56 27.15 -53.75
CA ASN A 220 -28.01 26.60 -52.46
C ASN A 220 -27.27 25.30 -52.10
N THR A 221 -26.90 24.52 -53.10
CA THR A 221 -26.20 23.26 -52.87
C THR A 221 -24.71 23.48 -52.62
N GLU A 222 -24.07 24.44 -53.31
CA GLU A 222 -22.72 24.92 -52.96
C GLU A 222 -22.65 25.46 -51.52
N LYS A 223 -23.66 26.25 -51.09
CA LYS A 223 -23.76 26.73 -49.69
C LYS A 223 -23.96 25.62 -48.68
N PHE A 224 -24.62 24.52 -49.04
CA PHE A 224 -24.79 23.35 -48.17
C PHE A 224 -23.50 22.55 -48.06
N VAL A 225 -22.88 22.21 -49.20
CA VAL A 225 -21.61 21.46 -49.27
C VAL A 225 -20.49 22.22 -48.56
N SER A 226 -20.38 23.54 -48.77
CA SER A 226 -19.42 24.39 -48.07
C SER A 226 -19.59 24.35 -46.55
N ARG A 227 -20.84 24.33 -46.05
CA ARG A 227 -21.14 24.21 -44.62
C ARG A 227 -20.75 22.84 -44.05
N VAL A 228 -21.04 21.75 -44.78
CA VAL A 228 -20.72 20.39 -44.34
C VAL A 228 -19.21 20.15 -44.34
N LEU A 229 -18.51 20.54 -45.41
CA LEU A 229 -17.05 20.43 -45.49
C LEU A 229 -16.36 21.25 -44.39
N LYS A 230 -16.84 22.47 -44.14
CA LYS A 230 -16.33 23.29 -43.03
C LYS A 230 -16.53 22.61 -41.68
N ARG A 231 -17.71 22.05 -41.41
CA ARG A 231 -17.99 21.34 -40.14
C ARG A 231 -17.14 20.08 -39.99
N SER A 232 -16.92 19.32 -41.06
CA SER A 232 -16.04 18.14 -41.05
C SER A 232 -14.58 18.52 -40.75
N GLN A 233 -14.08 19.61 -41.36
CA GLN A 233 -12.75 20.15 -41.05
C GLN A 233 -12.64 20.62 -39.60
N ASP A 234 -13.66 21.31 -39.08
CA ASP A 234 -13.72 21.74 -37.67
C ASP A 234 -13.67 20.52 -36.73
N ILE A 235 -14.44 19.46 -37.01
CA ILE A 235 -14.43 18.21 -36.20
C ILE A 235 -13.07 17.51 -36.25
N LEU A 236 -12.43 17.44 -37.42
CA LEU A 236 -11.10 16.84 -37.54
C LEU A 236 -10.05 17.64 -36.77
N GLN A 237 -10.18 18.96 -36.74
CA GLN A 237 -9.31 19.82 -35.93
C GLN A 237 -9.57 19.61 -34.44
N GLU A 238 -10.83 19.63 -33.99
CA GLU A 238 -11.23 19.34 -32.61
C GLU A 238 -10.73 17.95 -32.15
N SER A 239 -10.81 16.93 -33.02
CA SER A 239 -10.33 15.58 -32.73
C SER A 239 -8.80 15.50 -32.59
N ARG A 240 -8.05 16.27 -33.40
CA ARG A 240 -6.58 16.34 -33.25
C ARG A 240 -6.20 17.03 -31.95
N GLU A 241 -6.86 18.15 -31.64
CA GLU A 241 -6.65 18.88 -30.39
C GLU A 241 -6.96 17.98 -29.17
N LEU A 242 -8.02 17.18 -29.24
CA LEU A 242 -8.38 16.22 -28.19
C LEU A 242 -7.33 15.11 -28.03
N MET A 243 -6.84 14.53 -29.13
CA MET A 243 -5.80 13.49 -29.08
C MET A 243 -4.51 14.01 -28.45
N THR A 244 -4.09 15.23 -28.83
CA THR A 244 -2.94 15.88 -28.21
C THR A 244 -3.17 16.14 -26.71
N ALA A 245 -4.37 16.58 -26.31
CA ALA A 245 -4.70 16.77 -24.90
C ALA A 245 -4.65 15.46 -24.09
N ILE A 246 -5.13 14.35 -24.65
CA ILE A 246 -5.05 13.02 -24.03
C ILE A 246 -3.59 12.59 -23.86
N GLU A 247 -2.75 12.79 -24.88
CA GLU A 247 -1.32 12.47 -24.80
C GLU A 247 -0.61 13.29 -23.70
N TYR A 248 -0.90 14.60 -23.63
CA TYR A 248 -0.41 15.46 -22.54
C TYR A 248 -0.87 14.99 -21.16
N LEU A 249 -2.16 14.61 -21.02
CA LEU A 249 -2.68 14.09 -19.75
C LEU A 249 -2.00 12.79 -19.33
N ASN A 250 -1.72 11.88 -20.28
CA ASN A 250 -1.03 10.63 -19.98
C ASN A 250 0.41 10.88 -19.52
N ILE A 251 1.14 11.79 -20.18
CA ILE A 251 2.49 12.18 -19.76
C ILE A 251 2.45 12.81 -18.35
N ALA A 252 1.50 13.72 -18.10
CA ALA A 252 1.35 14.36 -16.80
C ALA A 252 1.02 13.35 -15.68
N ASN A 253 0.18 12.36 -15.96
CA ASN A 253 -0.14 11.29 -15.01
C ASN A 253 1.09 10.40 -14.70
N ASP A 254 1.86 10.00 -15.72
CA ASP A 254 3.09 9.23 -15.52
C ASP A 254 4.14 10.01 -14.70
N GLU A 255 4.28 11.31 -14.95
CA GLU A 255 5.11 12.16 -14.10
C GLU A 255 4.60 12.28 -12.66
N LEU A 256 3.28 12.35 -12.46
CA LEU A 256 2.67 12.41 -11.14
C LEU A 256 2.87 11.11 -10.37
N GLU A 257 2.68 9.95 -11.01
CA GLU A 257 2.93 8.63 -10.42
C GLU A 257 4.39 8.48 -9.98
N LYS A 258 5.34 8.89 -10.83
CA LYS A 258 6.77 8.89 -10.49
C LYS A 258 7.08 9.78 -9.29
N LYS A 259 6.45 10.96 -9.18
CA LYS A 259 6.60 11.85 -8.03
C LYS A 259 6.00 11.26 -6.75
N ILE A 260 4.83 10.63 -6.84
CA ILE A 260 4.19 9.93 -5.71
C ILE A 260 5.10 8.81 -5.22
N GLU A 261 5.65 7.98 -6.12
CA GLU A 261 6.55 6.89 -5.76
C GLU A 261 7.85 7.42 -5.11
N ALA A 262 8.43 8.49 -5.66
CA ALA A 262 9.61 9.12 -5.07
C ALA A 262 9.34 9.66 -3.65
N ASN A 263 8.19 10.29 -3.43
CA ASN A 263 7.78 10.78 -2.11
C ASN A 263 7.56 9.63 -1.13
N HIS A 264 6.92 8.53 -1.56
CA HIS A 264 6.76 7.34 -0.73
C HIS A 264 8.11 6.77 -0.27
N ARG A 265 9.10 6.65 -1.17
CA ARG A 265 10.45 6.18 -0.80
C ARG A 265 11.12 7.09 0.23
N GLN A 266 10.94 8.41 0.14
CA GLN A 266 11.47 9.37 1.12
C GLN A 266 10.78 9.21 2.49
N LEU A 267 9.47 9.02 2.52
CA LEU A 267 8.71 8.78 3.75
C LEU A 267 9.09 7.44 4.39
N GLU A 268 9.28 6.37 3.61
CA GLU A 268 9.76 5.09 4.13
C GLU A 268 11.14 5.21 4.79
N MET A 269 12.03 6.00 4.20
CA MET A 269 13.34 6.28 4.79
C MET A 269 13.20 7.03 6.12
N ALA A 270 12.36 8.07 6.17
CA ALA A 270 12.08 8.81 7.40
C ALA A 270 11.49 7.91 8.49
N ARG A 271 10.56 7.01 8.14
CA ARG A 271 10.03 5.99 9.05
C ARG A 271 11.10 5.09 9.61
N ASN A 272 11.98 4.56 8.76
CA ASN A 272 13.04 3.65 9.21
C ASN A 272 14.00 4.35 10.17
N ILE A 273 14.27 5.64 9.96
CA ILE A 273 15.03 6.48 10.89
C ILE A 273 14.27 6.62 12.22
N GLN A 274 12.98 6.95 12.19
CA GLN A 274 12.16 7.14 13.39
C GLN A 274 11.98 5.86 14.22
N LYS A 275 11.81 4.71 13.56
CA LYS A 275 11.80 3.39 14.21
C LYS A 275 13.10 3.10 14.99
N GLY A 276 14.22 3.67 14.57
CA GLY A 276 15.49 3.57 15.30
C GLY A 276 15.51 4.37 16.60
N PHE A 277 14.66 5.39 16.73
CA PHE A 277 14.60 6.26 17.91
C PHE A 277 13.63 5.76 18.97
N VAL A 278 12.54 5.10 18.59
CA VAL A 278 11.57 4.56 19.55
C VAL A 278 12.06 3.20 20.04
N PRO A 279 12.20 2.96 21.36
CA PRO A 279 12.61 1.66 21.86
C PRO A 279 11.63 0.56 21.40
N SER A 280 12.14 -0.62 21.05
CA SER A 280 11.25 -1.74 20.66
C SER A 280 10.52 -2.36 21.85
N ARG A 281 11.07 -2.20 23.05
CA ARG A 281 10.47 -2.62 24.33
C ARG A 281 11.03 -1.78 25.47
N ILE A 282 10.24 -1.65 26.51
CA ILE A 282 10.69 -1.16 27.80
C ILE A 282 11.11 -2.37 28.65
N PRO A 283 12.32 -2.39 29.23
CA PRO A 283 12.75 -3.49 30.08
C PRO A 283 11.99 -3.49 31.42
N ASP A 284 11.73 -4.68 31.96
CA ASP A 284 11.26 -4.83 33.33
C ASP A 284 12.25 -4.17 34.31
N TRP A 285 11.71 -3.50 35.33
CA TRP A 285 12.51 -2.74 36.28
C TRP A 285 12.02 -2.94 37.71
N LYS A 286 12.86 -3.52 38.57
CA LYS A 286 12.60 -3.76 40.01
C LYS A 286 11.18 -4.27 40.31
N GLY A 287 10.73 -5.24 39.51
CA GLY A 287 9.41 -5.87 39.66
C GLY A 287 8.23 -5.12 39.07
N VAL A 288 8.48 -3.97 38.43
CA VAL A 288 7.54 -3.32 37.53
C VAL A 288 7.73 -3.88 36.13
N ARG A 289 6.66 -4.40 35.56
CA ARG A 289 6.63 -4.89 34.18
C ARG A 289 5.94 -3.89 33.29
N PHE A 290 6.43 -3.74 32.07
CA PHE A 290 5.93 -2.79 31.09
C PHE A 290 5.45 -3.51 29.84
N TRP A 291 4.43 -2.94 29.19
CA TRP A 291 3.96 -3.36 27.90
C TRP A 291 3.54 -2.15 27.09
N VAL A 292 3.92 -2.11 25.80
CA VAL A 292 3.68 -0.97 24.93
C VAL A 292 2.92 -1.41 23.69
N LYS A 293 1.97 -0.58 23.28
CA LYS A 293 1.35 -0.61 21.96
C LYS A 293 1.56 0.76 21.32
N PHE A 294 2.07 0.74 20.09
CA PHE A 294 2.43 1.92 19.33
C PHE A 294 2.03 1.67 17.88
N PHE A 295 1.06 2.42 17.39
CA PHE A 295 0.46 2.30 16.07
C PHE A 295 0.40 3.68 15.42
N PRO A 296 1.38 4.04 14.58
CA PRO A 296 1.36 5.32 13.87
C PRO A 296 0.26 5.33 12.81
N LEU A 297 -0.37 6.48 12.60
CA LEU A 297 -1.41 6.74 11.60
C LEU A 297 -0.83 6.74 10.18
N GLN A 298 0.33 7.37 10.00
CA GLN A 298 1.03 7.48 8.72
C GLN A 298 2.38 6.75 8.77
N GLU A 299 3.19 6.89 7.70
CA GLU A 299 4.54 6.31 7.69
C GLU A 299 5.42 6.87 8.82
N VAL A 300 5.19 8.10 9.27
CA VAL A 300 5.88 8.71 10.40
C VAL A 300 4.87 9.25 11.42
N SER A 301 5.24 9.14 12.70
CA SER A 301 4.39 9.47 13.87
C SER A 301 4.78 10.82 14.49
N GLY A 302 3.82 11.55 15.06
CA GLY A 302 4.08 12.58 16.06
C GLY A 302 4.32 11.97 17.45
N ASP A 303 3.72 10.81 17.72
CA ASP A 303 3.92 10.09 18.96
C ASP A 303 5.32 9.48 19.08
N PHE A 304 5.91 9.57 20.27
CA PHE A 304 7.05 8.75 20.66
C PHE A 304 7.10 8.50 22.16
N TYR A 305 7.87 7.49 22.55
CA TYR A 305 8.19 7.24 23.95
C TYR A 305 9.66 6.92 24.13
N ASP A 306 10.14 7.05 25.36
CA ASP A 306 11.50 6.72 25.72
C ASP A 306 11.62 6.31 27.18
N TYR A 307 12.68 5.59 27.52
CA TYR A 307 13.03 5.28 28.90
C TYR A 307 14.50 5.56 29.18
N PHE A 308 14.81 5.95 30.41
CA PHE A 308 16.17 6.31 30.80
C PHE A 308 16.42 6.10 32.29
N SER A 309 17.70 6.05 32.68
CA SER A 309 18.09 6.07 34.09
C SER A 309 18.23 7.50 34.58
N VAL A 310 17.71 7.78 35.77
CA VAL A 310 17.85 9.07 36.47
C VAL A 310 18.64 8.84 37.75
N GLY A 311 19.70 9.64 37.98
CA GLY A 311 20.54 9.54 39.19
C GLY A 311 21.23 8.18 39.39
N GLY A 312 21.26 7.32 38.37
CA GLY A 312 21.85 5.98 38.41
C GLY A 312 21.00 4.90 39.10
N SER A 313 19.92 5.26 39.79
CA SER A 313 19.12 4.33 40.61
C SER A 313 17.61 4.40 40.38
N LYS A 314 17.11 5.40 39.65
CA LYS A 314 15.69 5.61 39.34
C LYS A 314 15.40 5.36 37.86
N PHE A 315 14.15 5.02 37.54
CA PHE A 315 13.69 4.73 36.19
C PHE A 315 12.80 5.85 35.66
N GLY A 316 13.22 6.50 34.59
CA GLY A 316 12.43 7.49 33.86
C GLY A 316 11.68 6.86 32.69
N LEU A 317 10.41 7.23 32.52
CA LEU A 317 9.59 6.89 31.36
C LEU A 317 8.92 8.16 30.84
N LEU A 318 9.10 8.42 29.55
CA LEU A 318 8.52 9.52 28.81
C LEU A 318 7.58 8.98 27.75
N MET A 319 6.40 9.58 27.65
CA MET A 319 5.53 9.49 26.49
C MET A 319 5.26 10.92 26.01
N CYS A 320 5.31 11.12 24.71
CA CYS A 320 5.18 12.42 24.07
C CYS A 320 4.34 12.27 22.81
N ASP A 321 3.53 13.28 22.55
CA ASP A 321 2.73 13.43 21.36
C ASP A 321 2.96 14.86 20.84
N VAL A 322 3.11 15.01 19.53
CA VAL A 322 3.47 16.26 18.87
C VAL A 322 2.31 16.71 18.01
N SER A 323 1.99 18.01 18.05
CA SER A 323 0.91 18.59 17.26
C SER A 323 1.04 18.29 15.76
N GLY A 324 -0.01 17.71 15.18
CA GLY A 324 -0.10 17.38 13.77
C GLY A 324 0.48 16.00 13.44
N HIS A 325 0.49 15.64 12.16
CA HIS A 325 0.98 14.33 11.71
C HIS A 325 1.95 14.47 10.52
N GLY A 326 2.62 13.37 10.16
CA GLY A 326 3.53 13.34 9.01
C GLY A 326 4.90 13.96 9.30
N VAL A 327 5.57 14.44 8.25
CA VAL A 327 7.00 14.84 8.30
C VAL A 327 7.29 15.97 9.30
N PRO A 328 6.49 17.06 9.39
CA PRO A 328 6.75 18.12 10.36
C PRO A 328 6.71 17.62 11.81
N ALA A 329 5.70 16.81 12.16
CA ALA A 329 5.55 16.22 13.49
C ALA A 329 6.71 15.26 13.84
N ALA A 330 7.19 14.50 12.85
CA ALA A 330 8.33 13.61 13.03
C ALA A 330 9.66 14.36 13.30
N LEU A 331 9.89 15.49 12.62
CA LEU A 331 11.08 16.34 12.88
C LEU A 331 11.02 16.94 14.28
N MET A 332 9.85 17.43 14.66
CA MET A 332 9.57 17.95 16.00
C MET A 332 9.79 16.89 17.08
N SER A 333 9.33 15.66 16.86
CA SER A 333 9.56 14.52 17.75
C SER A 333 11.04 14.27 17.98
N ALA A 334 11.86 14.35 16.93
CA ALA A 334 13.31 14.18 17.05
C ALA A 334 13.96 15.30 17.87
N ILE A 335 13.57 16.56 17.65
CA ILE A 335 14.04 17.72 18.43
C ILE A 335 13.67 17.54 19.91
N ALA A 336 12.40 17.23 20.19
CA ALA A 336 11.90 17.02 21.53
C ALA A 336 12.65 15.89 22.22
N LYS A 337 12.83 14.75 21.55
CA LYS A 337 13.56 13.59 22.10
C LYS A 337 15.00 13.95 22.48
N ILE A 338 15.70 14.74 21.66
CA ILE A 338 17.06 15.22 21.97
C ILE A 338 17.03 16.15 23.19
N SER A 339 16.09 17.08 23.26
CA SER A 339 15.94 17.99 24.40
C SER A 339 15.67 17.22 25.71
N PHE A 340 14.75 16.26 25.70
CA PHE A 340 14.49 15.37 26.84
C PHE A 340 15.72 14.52 27.24
N ALA A 341 16.52 14.08 26.26
CA ALA A 341 17.74 13.34 26.54
C ALA A 341 18.80 14.19 27.26
N ASN A 342 18.85 15.50 26.98
CA ASN A 342 19.75 16.45 27.63
C ASN A 342 19.27 16.87 29.03
N HIS A 343 17.96 16.80 29.28
CA HIS A 343 17.32 17.25 30.52
C HIS A 343 16.72 16.07 31.30
N ARG A 344 17.55 15.39 32.10
CA ARG A 344 17.14 14.22 32.90
C ARG A 344 17.23 14.50 34.40
N TYR A 345 16.37 15.37 34.89
CA TYR A 345 16.30 15.72 36.32
C TYR A 345 15.46 14.72 37.11
N GLU A 346 15.56 14.77 38.45
CA GLU A 346 14.68 14.01 39.35
C GLU A 346 13.27 14.60 39.45
N SER A 347 13.10 15.88 39.11
CA SER A 347 11.82 16.57 39.00
C SER A 347 11.36 16.54 37.54
N PRO A 348 10.30 15.80 37.19
CA PRO A 348 9.70 15.84 35.86
C PRO A 348 9.28 17.25 35.42
N ALA A 349 8.77 18.07 36.34
CA ALA A 349 8.40 19.46 36.06
C ALA A 349 9.61 20.32 35.70
N ASP A 350 10.77 20.15 36.35
CA ASP A 350 11.99 20.84 35.96
C ASP A 350 12.47 20.44 34.57
N THR A 351 12.36 19.15 34.21
CA THR A 351 12.62 18.69 32.85
C THR A 351 11.71 19.40 31.84
N PHE A 352 10.40 19.43 32.10
CA PHE A 352 9.44 20.14 31.25
C PHE A 352 9.75 21.63 31.12
N ARG A 353 10.20 22.30 32.19
CA ARG A 353 10.61 23.71 32.13
C ARG A 353 11.75 23.94 31.16
N GLN A 354 12.78 23.10 31.18
CA GLN A 354 13.91 23.24 30.25
C GLN A 354 13.53 22.86 28.83
N VAL A 355 12.80 21.75 28.65
CA VAL A 355 12.34 21.31 27.32
C VAL A 355 11.45 22.36 26.67
N ASN A 356 10.58 23.02 27.44
CA ASN A 356 9.76 24.12 26.94
C ASN A 356 10.60 25.25 26.33
N LEU A 357 11.70 25.63 27.00
CA LEU A 357 12.60 26.68 26.53
C LEU A 357 13.36 26.27 25.27
N ASP A 358 13.88 25.04 25.24
CA ASP A 358 14.56 24.49 24.06
C ASP A 358 13.63 24.46 22.84
N VAL A 359 12.41 23.94 23.01
CA VAL A 359 11.44 23.82 21.92
C VAL A 359 10.99 25.20 21.44
N LEU A 360 10.75 26.17 22.34
CA LEU A 360 10.42 27.55 21.97
C LEU A 360 11.53 28.20 21.12
N ASP A 361 12.79 27.99 21.49
CA ASP A 361 13.93 28.60 20.79
C ASP A 361 14.14 27.96 19.41
N LEU A 362 14.02 26.63 19.32
CA LEU A 362 14.29 25.87 18.10
C LEU A 362 13.15 25.92 17.08
N VAL A 363 11.89 25.95 17.54
CA VAL A 363 10.69 25.74 16.68
C VAL A 363 9.94 27.06 16.43
N LYS A 364 10.20 28.11 17.20
CA LYS A 364 9.70 29.48 16.98
C LYS A 364 8.18 29.58 16.75
N GLY A 365 7.40 28.70 17.40
CA GLY A 365 5.94 28.73 17.38
C GLY A 365 5.27 27.95 16.25
N GLU A 366 6.00 27.19 15.43
CA GLU A 366 5.42 26.34 14.37
C GLU A 366 5.00 24.94 14.85
N GLY A 367 4.95 24.70 16.16
CA GLY A 367 4.50 23.43 16.71
C GLY A 367 4.55 23.41 18.24
N TYR A 368 3.82 22.48 18.82
CA TYR A 368 3.81 22.22 20.25
C TYR A 368 3.72 20.71 20.51
N LEU A 369 3.93 20.30 21.76
CA LEU A 369 3.84 18.90 22.13
C LEU A 369 3.16 18.72 23.49
N THR A 370 2.46 17.60 23.63
CA THR A 370 1.95 17.09 24.89
C THR A 370 2.89 16.00 25.41
N ALA A 371 2.99 15.85 26.73
CA ALA A 371 3.87 14.85 27.31
C ALA A 371 3.43 14.36 28.68
N PHE A 372 3.73 13.09 28.95
CA PHE A 372 3.72 12.49 30.26
C PHE A 372 5.15 12.05 30.62
N LEU A 373 5.68 12.53 31.75
CA LEU A 373 6.98 12.11 32.24
C LEU A 373 6.85 11.60 33.67
N MET A 374 7.30 10.38 33.90
CA MET A 374 7.37 9.78 35.23
C MET A 374 8.78 9.32 35.58
N ILE A 375 9.08 9.37 36.88
CA ILE A 375 10.30 8.88 37.51
C ILE A 375 9.87 7.95 38.64
N LEU A 376 10.25 6.70 38.52
CA LEU A 376 9.96 5.64 39.46
C LEU A 376 11.21 5.34 40.30
N ASP A 377 11.05 5.37 41.63
CA ASP A 377 12.08 4.94 42.57
C ASP A 377 11.93 3.47 42.97
N GLU A 378 12.88 3.00 43.77
CA GLU A 378 12.94 1.59 44.18
C GLU A 378 11.89 1.15 45.20
N ASN A 379 11.16 2.11 45.77
CA ASN A 379 10.07 1.87 46.71
C ASN A 379 8.71 1.96 46.02
N ASN A 380 8.68 1.85 44.69
CA ASN A 380 7.50 2.07 43.85
C ASN A 380 6.85 3.45 44.03
N LYS A 381 7.63 4.44 44.49
CA LYS A 381 7.19 5.84 44.51
C LYS A 381 7.38 6.41 43.12
N LEU A 382 6.27 6.83 42.53
CA LEU A 382 6.21 7.40 41.19
C LEU A 382 6.01 8.91 41.35
N THR A 383 7.01 9.66 40.91
CA THR A 383 6.93 11.13 40.74
C THR A 383 6.66 11.41 39.27
N TYR A 384 5.67 12.23 38.93
CA TYR A 384 5.34 12.52 37.54
C TYR A 384 4.91 13.96 37.33
N SER A 385 4.96 14.41 36.07
CA SER A 385 4.39 15.66 35.62
C SER A 385 3.69 15.43 34.28
N THR A 386 2.66 16.22 34.02
CA THR A 386 1.82 16.15 32.82
C THR A 386 1.87 17.47 32.06
N ALA A 387 1.96 17.41 30.74
CA ALA A 387 1.87 18.55 29.85
C ALA A 387 0.73 18.30 28.84
N ALA A 388 -0.49 18.68 29.20
CA ALA A 388 -1.68 18.64 28.34
C ALA A 388 -1.99 17.29 27.65
N VAL A 389 -1.55 16.17 28.24
CA VAL A 389 -1.86 14.80 27.82
C VAL A 389 -3.15 14.30 28.48
N PRO A 390 -3.91 13.35 27.90
CA PRO A 390 -5.00 12.70 28.60
C PRO A 390 -4.57 12.13 29.97
N PRO A 391 -5.38 12.28 31.04
CA PRO A 391 -5.01 11.81 32.37
C PRO A 391 -4.74 10.31 32.39
N PRO A 392 -3.54 9.85 32.82
CA PRO A 392 -3.26 8.43 32.96
C PRO A 392 -4.24 7.77 33.92
N MET A 393 -4.61 6.53 33.62
CA MET A 393 -5.58 5.76 34.40
C MET A 393 -4.86 4.77 35.31
N LEU A 394 -5.08 4.88 36.62
CA LEU A 394 -4.53 3.99 37.63
C LEU A 394 -5.61 3.03 38.13
N TYR A 395 -5.41 1.75 37.85
CA TYR A 395 -6.16 0.67 38.47
C TYR A 395 -5.52 0.30 39.82
N ARG A 396 -6.29 0.44 40.89
CA ARG A 396 -5.93 0.04 42.25
C ARG A 396 -6.37 -1.38 42.53
N ALA A 397 -5.43 -2.30 42.72
CA ALA A 397 -5.75 -3.70 42.97
C ALA A 397 -6.47 -3.90 44.31
N ARG A 398 -6.04 -3.16 45.35
CA ARG A 398 -6.57 -3.27 46.71
C ARG A 398 -8.06 -2.90 46.81
N THR A 399 -8.48 -1.88 46.09
CA THR A 399 -9.86 -1.36 46.12
C THR A 399 -10.69 -1.80 44.91
N ASN A 400 -10.05 -2.40 43.89
CA ASN A 400 -10.66 -2.73 42.60
C ASN A 400 -11.34 -1.50 41.96
N THR A 401 -10.67 -0.35 42.03
CA THR A 401 -11.13 0.93 41.47
C THR A 401 -10.18 1.41 40.38
N VAL A 402 -10.71 2.21 39.45
CA VAL A 402 -9.90 2.94 38.47
C VAL A 402 -10.02 4.42 38.81
N GLU A 403 -8.89 5.08 39.00
CA GLU A 403 -8.78 6.50 39.28
C GLU A 403 -7.96 7.18 38.17
N GLN A 404 -8.33 8.40 37.81
CA GLN A 404 -7.50 9.25 36.96
C GLN A 404 -6.40 9.86 37.82
N LEU A 405 -5.17 9.87 37.32
CA LEU A 405 -4.09 10.58 37.97
C LEU A 405 -4.34 12.09 37.89
N GLU A 406 -4.11 12.78 39.00
CA GLU A 406 -4.15 14.24 39.05
C GLU A 406 -3.04 14.81 38.17
N GLY A 407 -3.33 15.87 37.43
CA GLY A 407 -2.36 16.47 36.53
C GLY A 407 -2.87 17.80 36.03
N HIS A 408 -2.07 18.83 36.27
CA HIS A 408 -2.28 20.16 35.72
C HIS A 408 -0.99 20.57 35.02
N GLY A 409 -1.13 21.01 33.78
CA GLY A 409 -0.04 21.45 32.93
C GLY A 409 -0.57 22.04 31.64
N THR A 410 0.31 22.61 30.84
CA THR A 410 -0.02 23.18 29.53
C THR A 410 0.86 22.58 28.44
N LEU A 411 0.66 23.02 27.20
CA LEU A 411 1.43 22.59 26.05
C LEU A 411 2.90 23.01 26.17
N LEU A 412 3.81 22.10 25.79
CA LEU A 412 5.25 22.37 25.73
C LEU A 412 5.58 23.01 24.38
N GLY A 413 6.43 24.05 24.40
CA GLY A 413 6.88 24.74 23.19
C GLY A 413 5.95 25.84 22.69
N MET A 414 4.77 26.04 23.32
CA MET A 414 3.79 27.03 22.88
C MET A 414 3.86 28.36 23.64
N PHE A 415 4.04 28.32 24.97
CA PHE A 415 4.00 29.51 25.82
C PHE A 415 5.31 29.70 26.59
N SER A 416 5.87 30.91 26.54
CA SER A 416 7.10 31.26 27.25
C SER A 416 7.01 31.12 28.77
N ASP A 417 5.81 31.28 29.34
CA ASP A 417 5.53 31.15 30.77
C ASP A 417 4.94 29.79 31.17
N ALA A 418 4.85 28.82 30.24
CA ALA A 418 4.38 27.46 30.49
C ALA A 418 5.08 26.80 31.69
N GLY A 419 6.35 27.16 31.94
CA GLY A 419 7.13 26.65 33.06
C GLY A 419 6.50 26.82 34.46
N LYS A 420 5.60 27.80 34.62
CA LYS A 420 4.85 28.05 35.88
C LYS A 420 3.72 27.05 36.11
N HIS A 421 3.28 26.36 35.06
CA HIS A 421 2.14 25.46 35.08
C HIS A 421 2.53 23.99 35.28
N PHE A 422 3.82 23.65 35.13
CA PHE A 422 4.30 22.30 35.39
C PHE A 422 4.56 22.07 36.89
N GLN A 423 3.99 20.99 37.41
CA GLN A 423 4.08 20.58 38.81
C GLN A 423 4.39 19.09 38.93
N ASP A 424 5.12 18.73 39.97
CA ASP A 424 5.37 17.33 40.29
C ASP A 424 4.27 16.79 41.20
N TYR A 425 3.68 15.68 40.77
CA TYR A 425 2.76 14.87 41.54
C TYR A 425 3.48 13.62 42.01
N THR A 426 3.02 13.03 43.12
CA THR A 426 3.63 11.82 43.66
C THR A 426 2.57 10.87 44.15
N ILE A 427 2.70 9.61 43.73
CA ILE A 427 1.92 8.48 44.22
C ILE A 427 2.84 7.32 44.60
N THR A 428 2.34 6.41 45.42
CA THR A 428 2.98 5.11 45.65
C THR A 428 2.13 4.03 44.99
N LEU A 429 2.76 3.21 44.16
CA LEU A 429 2.12 2.07 43.52
C LEU A 429 2.23 0.84 44.44
N GLU A 430 1.09 0.17 44.66
CA GLU A 430 1.04 -1.06 45.45
C GLU A 430 1.16 -2.30 44.53
N PRO A 431 1.62 -3.45 45.04
CA PRO A 431 1.62 -4.69 44.27
C PRO A 431 0.23 -5.01 43.69
N GLY A 432 0.18 -5.31 42.39
CA GLY A 432 -1.05 -5.53 41.64
C GLY A 432 -1.61 -4.29 40.94
N ASP A 433 -1.20 -3.08 41.35
CA ASP A 433 -1.63 -1.84 40.70
C ASP A 433 -1.13 -1.78 39.25
N LYS A 434 -1.95 -1.17 38.38
CA LYS A 434 -1.66 -1.01 36.96
C LYS A 434 -1.88 0.43 36.54
N LEU A 435 -0.88 1.02 35.90
CA LEU A 435 -0.99 2.36 35.34
C LEU A 435 -1.03 2.27 33.81
N PHE A 436 -2.00 2.96 33.22
CA PHE A 436 -2.22 3.07 31.78
C PHE A 436 -1.96 4.52 31.37
N ILE A 437 -0.93 4.72 30.55
CA ILE A 437 -0.55 6.00 29.95
C ILE A 437 -0.89 5.89 28.47
N TYR A 438 -1.54 6.89 27.89
CA TYR A 438 -2.05 6.80 26.52
C TYR A 438 -2.15 8.19 25.87
N SER A 439 -2.13 8.21 24.54
CA SER A 439 -2.42 9.39 23.72
C SER A 439 -3.92 9.50 23.48
N ASP A 440 -4.35 10.68 23.06
CA ASP A 440 -5.74 10.99 22.73
C ASP A 440 -6.28 10.12 21.59
N GLY A 441 -5.44 9.63 20.67
CA GLY A 441 -5.80 8.64 19.66
C GLY A 441 -6.46 7.36 20.20
N LEU A 442 -6.30 7.04 21.49
CA LEU A 442 -7.08 5.97 22.13
C LEU A 442 -8.51 6.39 22.48
N THR A 443 -8.70 7.57 23.05
CA THR A 443 -10.00 8.05 23.56
C THR A 443 -10.85 8.70 22.49
N GLU A 444 -10.22 9.35 21.51
CA GLU A 444 -10.86 10.06 20.41
C GLU A 444 -11.18 9.18 19.21
N ALA A 445 -10.72 7.92 19.22
CA ALA A 445 -11.08 6.95 18.19
C ALA A 445 -12.60 6.76 18.13
N VAL A 446 -13.14 6.77 16.90
CA VAL A 446 -14.58 6.73 16.66
C VAL A 446 -15.05 5.38 16.12
N ASN A 447 -16.32 5.06 16.38
CA ASN A 447 -17.02 3.95 15.74
C ASN A 447 -17.69 4.39 14.43
N PRO A 448 -18.35 3.51 13.65
CA PRO A 448 -19.06 3.89 12.42
C PRO A 448 -20.27 4.82 12.61
N GLN A 449 -20.62 5.18 13.84
CA GLN A 449 -21.65 6.15 14.19
C GLN A 449 -21.06 7.49 14.66
N ASP A 450 -19.75 7.70 14.47
CA ASP A 450 -18.99 8.87 14.92
C ASP A 450 -19.01 9.07 16.46
N GLU A 451 -19.31 8.03 17.24
CA GLU A 451 -19.18 8.08 18.69
C GLU A 451 -17.73 7.78 19.09
N MET A 452 -17.15 8.62 19.97
CA MET A 452 -15.82 8.40 20.53
C MET A 452 -15.80 7.21 21.50
N PHE A 453 -14.66 6.50 21.56
CA PHE A 453 -14.42 5.45 22.54
C PHE A 453 -14.61 6.02 23.95
N GLY A 454 -13.93 7.14 24.22
CA GLY A 454 -14.12 7.97 25.40
C GLY A 454 -13.65 7.33 26.71
N GLU A 455 -13.60 8.17 27.74
CA GLU A 455 -13.07 7.78 29.06
C GLU A 455 -13.92 6.72 29.76
N GLU A 456 -15.25 6.79 29.64
CA GLU A 456 -16.15 5.84 30.33
C GLU A 456 -15.94 4.40 29.88
N ARG A 457 -15.74 4.18 28.56
CA ARG A 457 -15.47 2.85 28.01
C ARG A 457 -14.06 2.40 28.37
N LEU A 458 -13.09 3.32 28.36
CA LEU A 458 -11.73 3.04 28.81
C LEU A 458 -11.68 2.56 30.27
N ILE A 459 -12.34 3.27 31.20
CA ILE A 459 -12.42 2.87 32.60
C ILE A 459 -13.07 1.48 32.73
N ARG A 460 -14.14 1.22 31.98
CA ARG A 460 -14.81 -0.09 31.98
C ARG A 460 -13.90 -1.20 31.47
N ALA A 461 -13.18 -0.96 30.38
CA ALA A 461 -12.22 -1.90 29.80
C ALA A 461 -11.07 -2.20 30.78
N ILE A 462 -10.53 -1.17 31.46
CA ILE A 462 -9.46 -1.32 32.44
C ILE A 462 -9.92 -2.16 33.64
N ARG A 463 -11.15 -1.95 34.16
CA ARG A 463 -11.68 -2.75 35.28
C ARG A 463 -11.77 -4.25 34.97
N GLU A 464 -12.09 -4.61 33.73
CA GLU A 464 -12.13 -6.01 33.28
C GLU A 464 -10.74 -6.65 33.18
N THR A 465 -9.67 -5.86 33.31
CA THR A 465 -8.30 -6.38 33.36
C THR A 465 -7.86 -6.81 34.75
N ARG A 466 -8.67 -6.68 35.81
CA ARG A 466 -8.26 -6.92 37.21
C ARG A 466 -7.35 -8.14 37.44
N ASN A 467 -7.73 -9.30 36.90
CA ASN A 467 -7.04 -10.59 37.09
C ASN A 467 -6.04 -10.93 35.97
N ARG A 468 -5.73 -9.96 35.10
CA ARG A 468 -4.83 -10.13 33.95
C ARG A 468 -3.46 -9.58 34.26
N ASN A 469 -2.41 -10.21 33.74
CA ASN A 469 -1.07 -9.62 33.80
C ASN A 469 -0.95 -8.39 32.88
N VAL A 470 0.17 -7.68 32.90
CA VAL A 470 0.38 -6.44 32.10
C VAL A 470 0.10 -6.65 30.60
N GLN A 471 0.65 -7.71 30.00
CA GLN A 471 0.48 -8.01 28.58
C GLN A 471 -0.99 -8.31 28.24
N GLN A 472 -1.61 -9.20 29.02
CA GLN A 472 -3.02 -9.59 28.84
C GLN A 472 -3.97 -8.41 29.06
N SER A 473 -3.60 -7.46 29.91
CA SER A 473 -4.37 -6.22 30.14
C SER A 473 -4.32 -5.33 28.91
N SER A 474 -3.13 -5.10 28.35
CA SER A 474 -2.96 -4.32 27.12
C SER A 474 -3.63 -4.99 25.91
N GLU A 475 -3.52 -6.30 25.77
CA GLU A 475 -4.19 -7.06 24.70
C GLU A 475 -5.71 -6.98 24.81
N TYR A 476 -6.26 -7.05 26.02
CA TYR A 476 -7.69 -6.89 26.24
C TYR A 476 -8.19 -5.49 25.88
N LEU A 477 -7.46 -4.45 26.29
CA LEU A 477 -7.81 -3.08 25.95
C LEU A 477 -7.80 -2.87 24.43
N MET A 478 -6.81 -3.43 23.74
CA MET A 478 -6.72 -3.37 22.29
C MET A 478 -7.90 -4.10 21.60
N GLU A 479 -8.31 -5.24 22.15
CA GLU A 479 -9.48 -5.96 21.65
C GLU A 479 -10.77 -5.14 21.84
N ALA A 480 -10.96 -4.54 23.03
CA ALA A 480 -12.10 -3.68 23.30
C ALA A 480 -12.14 -2.46 22.36
N TYR A 481 -10.99 -1.85 22.07
CA TYR A 481 -10.86 -0.79 21.09
C TYR A 481 -11.27 -1.26 19.69
N ARG A 482 -10.74 -2.40 19.20
CA ARG A 482 -11.03 -2.91 17.86
C ARG A 482 -12.51 -3.29 17.68
N GLN A 483 -13.09 -3.89 18.71
CA GLN A 483 -14.52 -4.22 18.71
C GLN A 483 -15.40 -2.98 18.69
N PHE A 484 -14.93 -1.87 19.26
CA PHE A 484 -15.64 -0.61 19.23
C PHE A 484 -15.53 0.09 17.88
N THR A 485 -14.32 0.20 17.33
CA THR A 485 -14.09 0.93 16.08
C THR A 485 -14.60 0.17 14.86
N LEU A 486 -14.75 -1.17 14.93
CA LEU A 486 -15.25 -2.01 13.82
C LEU A 486 -14.50 -1.80 12.48
N GLY A 487 -13.23 -1.40 12.56
CA GLY A 487 -12.40 -1.13 11.38
C GLY A 487 -12.57 0.28 10.79
N THR A 488 -13.25 1.20 11.48
CA THR A 488 -13.17 2.63 11.15
C THR A 488 -11.71 3.08 11.12
N GLU A 489 -11.36 3.88 10.11
CA GLU A 489 -10.00 4.39 9.96
C GLU A 489 -9.61 5.22 11.19
N PRO A 490 -8.40 5.01 11.76
CA PRO A 490 -7.90 5.84 12.84
C PRO A 490 -7.81 7.30 12.39
N ASN A 491 -8.14 8.22 13.29
CA ASN A 491 -8.02 9.66 13.09
C ASN A 491 -6.70 10.25 13.61
N ASP A 492 -5.98 9.52 14.46
CA ASP A 492 -4.70 9.94 15.03
C ASP A 492 -3.76 8.75 15.31
N ASP A 493 -2.52 9.05 15.71
CA ASP A 493 -1.55 8.10 16.23
C ASP A 493 -2.07 7.43 17.52
N LEU A 494 -1.93 6.12 17.63
CA LEU A 494 -2.35 5.37 18.81
C LEU A 494 -1.14 4.85 19.58
N THR A 495 -0.88 5.46 20.73
CA THR A 495 0.14 5.03 21.68
C THR A 495 -0.49 4.77 23.04
N PHE A 496 -0.18 3.61 23.61
CA PHE A 496 -0.40 3.41 25.04
C PHE A 496 0.64 2.48 25.67
N ILE A 497 0.97 2.82 26.91
CA ILE A 497 1.95 2.13 27.74
C ILE A 497 1.22 1.67 29.00
N THR A 498 1.29 0.37 29.27
CA THR A 498 0.79 -0.21 30.51
C THR A 498 1.97 -0.64 31.36
N LEU A 499 1.95 -0.28 32.64
CA LEU A 499 2.85 -0.84 33.63
C LEU A 499 2.07 -1.51 34.76
N MET A 500 2.68 -2.51 35.38
CA MET A 500 2.12 -3.22 36.52
C MET A 500 3.20 -3.47 37.56
N VAL A 501 2.91 -3.15 38.81
CA VAL A 501 3.74 -3.60 39.94
C VAL A 501 3.39 -5.05 40.22
N SER A 502 4.38 -5.95 40.19
CA SER A 502 4.14 -7.37 40.41
C SER A 502 3.65 -7.65 41.85
N GLU A 503 2.57 -8.43 41.96
CA GLU A 503 2.04 -8.96 43.24
C GLU A 503 3.07 -9.80 44.01
N TYR A 504 4.06 -10.33 43.30
CA TYR A 504 5.09 -11.19 43.85
C TYR A 504 6.35 -10.44 44.29
N GLN A 505 6.34 -9.09 44.28
CA GLN A 505 7.50 -8.28 44.67
C GLN A 505 7.98 -8.60 46.08
N ASP A 506 7.09 -8.64 47.07
CA ASP A 506 7.44 -8.98 48.45
C ASP A 506 7.99 -10.40 48.59
N GLN A 507 7.41 -11.34 47.83
CA GLN A 507 7.87 -12.72 47.82
C GLN A 507 9.26 -12.83 47.20
N PHE A 508 9.51 -12.13 46.10
CA PHE A 508 10.79 -12.03 45.45
C PHE A 508 11.85 -11.43 46.39
N ASP A 509 11.55 -10.30 47.03
CA ASP A 509 12.50 -9.62 47.93
C ASP A 509 12.86 -10.49 49.13
N ARG A 510 11.89 -11.27 49.64
CA ARG A 510 12.17 -12.31 50.66
C ARG A 510 13.08 -13.41 50.13
N TYR A 511 12.80 -13.97 48.95
CA TYR A 511 13.63 -15.01 48.36
C TYR A 511 15.06 -14.56 48.07
N VAL A 512 15.25 -13.35 47.55
CA VAL A 512 16.59 -12.78 47.32
C VAL A 512 17.31 -12.58 48.65
N ARG A 513 16.66 -11.97 49.65
CA ARG A 513 17.24 -11.70 50.97
C ARG A 513 17.65 -12.99 51.69
N ASP A 514 16.74 -13.95 51.77
CA ASP A 514 16.97 -15.22 52.45
C ASP A 514 17.95 -16.11 51.69
N GLY A 515 17.92 -16.07 50.36
CA GLY A 515 18.89 -16.75 49.50
C GLY A 515 20.29 -16.19 49.67
N HIS A 516 20.43 -14.87 49.72
CA HIS A 516 21.70 -14.19 49.96
C HIS A 516 22.24 -14.47 51.37
N LYS A 517 21.38 -14.49 52.38
CA LYS A 517 21.73 -14.88 53.75
C LYS A 517 22.21 -16.34 53.81
N ALA A 518 21.47 -17.27 53.22
CA ALA A 518 21.85 -18.69 53.17
C ALA A 518 23.19 -18.92 52.46
N PHE A 519 23.50 -18.13 51.42
CA PHE A 519 24.80 -18.18 50.75
C PHE A 519 25.95 -17.80 51.69
N HIS A 520 25.77 -16.76 52.52
CA HIS A 520 26.77 -16.33 53.51
C HIS A 520 26.94 -17.34 54.66
N GLU A 521 25.86 -17.99 55.06
CA GLU A 521 25.87 -19.09 56.04
C GLU A 521 26.48 -20.39 55.49
N GLY A 522 26.80 -20.44 54.19
CA GLY A 522 27.36 -21.62 53.53
C GLY A 522 26.34 -22.69 53.15
N ASN A 523 25.05 -22.45 53.36
CA ASN A 523 23.97 -23.35 52.94
C ASN A 523 23.64 -23.12 51.45
N LEU A 524 24.50 -23.69 50.59
CA LEU A 524 24.44 -23.49 49.14
C LEU A 524 23.18 -24.10 48.51
N GLU A 525 22.67 -25.22 49.05
CA GLU A 525 21.42 -25.81 48.58
C GLU A 525 20.26 -24.82 48.74
N LYS A 526 20.02 -24.38 49.98
CA LYS A 526 18.96 -23.41 50.28
C LYS A 526 19.13 -22.11 49.50
N ALA A 527 20.36 -21.61 49.38
CA ALA A 527 20.65 -20.41 48.60
C ALA A 527 20.23 -20.57 47.13
N THR A 528 20.63 -21.66 46.47
CA THR A 528 20.28 -21.90 45.06
C THR A 528 18.78 -22.11 44.86
N THR A 529 18.10 -22.82 45.77
CA THR A 529 16.64 -23.02 45.69
C THR A 529 15.89 -21.68 45.77
N LEU A 530 16.19 -20.86 46.78
CA LEU A 530 15.52 -19.57 46.98
C LEU A 530 15.81 -18.61 45.83
N LEU A 531 17.07 -18.56 45.35
CA LEU A 531 17.44 -17.70 44.22
C LEU A 531 16.82 -18.17 42.90
N LYS A 532 16.61 -19.48 42.67
CA LYS A 532 15.83 -19.99 41.53
C LYS A 532 14.36 -19.59 41.63
N GLN A 533 13.76 -19.64 42.82
CA GLN A 533 12.39 -19.16 43.05
C GLN A 533 12.28 -17.65 42.80
N ALA A 534 13.27 -16.86 43.21
CA ALA A 534 13.35 -15.44 42.87
C ALA A 534 13.45 -15.22 41.36
N ASN A 535 14.32 -15.97 40.67
CA ASN A 535 14.48 -15.87 39.21
C ASN A 535 13.22 -16.30 38.44
N ALA A 536 12.40 -17.20 38.99
CA ALA A 536 11.11 -17.57 38.42
C ALA A 536 10.08 -16.41 38.47
N ILE A 537 10.15 -15.56 39.51
CA ILE A 537 9.28 -14.39 39.64
C ILE A 537 9.74 -13.26 38.71
N PHE A 538 11.03 -12.90 38.78
CA PHE A 538 11.64 -11.91 37.89
C PHE A 538 12.82 -12.52 37.13
N PRO A 539 12.55 -13.12 35.96
CA PRO A 539 13.59 -13.59 35.06
C PRO A 539 14.50 -12.43 34.67
N ARG A 540 15.77 -12.73 34.44
CA ARG A 540 16.78 -11.74 33.99
C ARG A 540 17.07 -10.61 34.98
N HIS A 541 16.59 -10.70 36.23
CA HIS A 541 16.94 -9.71 37.26
C HIS A 541 18.44 -9.81 37.58
N THR A 542 19.20 -8.77 37.20
CA THR A 542 20.67 -8.81 37.19
C THR A 542 21.29 -9.20 38.54
N HIS A 543 20.79 -8.69 39.66
CA HIS A 543 21.32 -9.07 40.98
C HIS A 543 21.04 -10.54 41.31
N THR A 544 19.85 -11.05 40.95
CA THR A 544 19.46 -12.44 41.19
C THR A 544 20.30 -13.39 40.33
N LEU A 545 20.47 -13.08 39.04
CA LEU A 545 21.33 -13.84 38.13
C LEU A 545 22.77 -13.92 38.66
N PHE A 546 23.35 -12.81 39.09
CA PHE A 546 24.71 -12.78 39.62
C PHE A 546 24.85 -13.62 40.90
N LEU A 547 23.92 -13.45 41.86
CA LEU A 547 23.92 -14.24 43.10
C LEU A 547 23.71 -15.74 42.82
N LEU A 548 22.81 -16.08 41.89
CA LEU A 548 22.50 -17.45 41.52
C LEU A 548 23.70 -18.11 40.84
N GLY A 549 24.31 -17.45 39.86
CA GLY A 549 25.54 -17.90 39.19
C GLY A 549 26.70 -18.09 40.18
N ARG A 550 26.89 -17.14 41.10
CA ARG A 550 27.90 -17.26 42.17
C ARG A 550 27.61 -18.42 43.13
N ALA A 551 26.36 -18.61 43.53
CA ALA A 551 25.94 -19.69 44.44
C ALA A 551 26.10 -21.06 43.79
N LEU A 552 25.66 -21.23 42.54
CA LEU A 552 25.79 -22.46 41.76
C LEU A 552 27.26 -22.80 41.48
N GLY A 553 28.07 -21.80 41.11
CA GLY A 553 29.51 -21.97 40.91
C GLY A 553 30.21 -22.45 42.19
N LYS A 554 29.86 -21.90 43.36
CA LYS A 554 30.40 -22.35 44.65
C LYS A 554 29.87 -23.74 45.06
N LYS A 555 28.65 -24.10 44.65
CA LYS A 555 28.03 -25.42 44.87
C LYS A 555 28.68 -26.51 44.02
N GLY A 556 29.33 -26.15 42.91
CA GLY A 556 29.92 -27.08 41.95
C GLY A 556 29.03 -27.39 40.74
N ALA A 557 27.88 -26.73 40.61
CA ALA A 557 26.97 -26.86 39.47
C ALA A 557 27.42 -25.92 38.32
N TYR A 558 28.61 -26.16 37.78
CA TYR A 558 29.30 -25.21 36.90
C TYR A 558 28.59 -24.93 35.58
N GLY A 559 27.99 -25.95 34.94
CA GLY A 559 27.25 -25.78 33.68
C GLY A 559 26.05 -24.86 33.87
N GLU A 560 25.22 -25.14 34.88
CA GLU A 560 24.06 -24.31 35.21
C GLU A 560 24.48 -22.89 35.65
N ALA A 561 25.59 -22.76 36.39
CA ALA A 561 26.13 -21.45 36.76
C ALA A 561 26.46 -20.59 35.53
N LEU A 562 27.03 -21.19 34.48
CA LEU A 562 27.39 -20.49 33.25
C LEU A 562 26.16 -19.97 32.49
N GLU A 563 25.05 -20.70 32.45
CA GLU A 563 23.81 -20.24 31.80
C GLU A 563 23.34 -18.88 32.37
N TYR A 564 23.28 -18.77 33.70
CA TYR A 564 22.87 -17.52 34.36
C TYR A 564 23.95 -16.42 34.30
N LEU A 565 25.23 -16.79 34.32
CA LEU A 565 26.34 -15.82 34.22
C LEU A 565 26.45 -15.23 32.81
N ASP A 566 26.24 -16.04 31.77
CA ASP A 566 26.24 -15.58 30.38
C ASP A 566 25.11 -14.57 30.15
N GLU A 567 23.91 -14.90 30.65
CA GLU A 567 22.78 -13.97 30.62
C GLU A 567 23.06 -12.69 31.40
N TYR A 568 23.68 -12.79 32.58
CA TYR A 568 24.10 -11.62 33.36
C TYR A 568 25.13 -10.76 32.60
N ILE A 569 26.13 -11.38 31.97
CA ILE A 569 27.21 -10.69 31.24
C ILE A 569 26.64 -9.93 30.04
N GLN A 570 25.64 -10.48 29.34
CA GLN A 570 24.95 -9.77 28.27
C GLN A 570 24.28 -8.48 28.78
N LEU A 571 23.76 -8.48 30.00
CA LEU A 571 23.10 -7.32 30.62
C LEU A 571 24.08 -6.34 31.28
N LYS A 572 25.22 -6.83 31.80
CA LYS A 572 26.23 -6.06 32.52
C LYS A 572 27.65 -6.44 32.06
N PRO A 573 28.06 -6.03 30.84
CA PRO A 573 29.31 -6.47 30.22
C PRO A 573 30.59 -5.93 30.87
N TYR A 574 30.50 -4.96 31.78
CA TYR A 574 31.66 -4.34 32.44
C TYR A 574 31.82 -4.78 33.90
N ASN A 575 31.30 -5.95 34.27
CA ASN A 575 31.48 -6.51 35.62
C ASN A 575 32.63 -7.52 35.65
N ALA A 576 33.78 -7.13 36.22
CA ALA A 576 34.96 -7.98 36.30
C ALA A 576 34.73 -9.29 37.11
N ASP A 577 33.97 -9.23 38.20
CA ASP A 577 33.79 -10.38 39.09
C ASP A 577 32.96 -11.48 38.44
N ALA A 578 31.98 -11.14 37.58
CA ALA A 578 31.22 -12.13 36.83
C ALA A 578 32.12 -12.94 35.88
N TYR A 579 33.05 -12.28 35.19
CA TYR A 579 34.04 -12.96 34.33
C TYR A 579 34.99 -13.86 35.13
N ILE A 580 35.37 -13.49 36.37
CA ILE A 580 36.15 -14.37 37.24
C ILE A 580 35.37 -15.63 37.60
N ILE A 581 34.10 -15.49 37.99
CA ILE A 581 33.27 -16.63 38.39
C ILE A 581 33.04 -17.55 37.19
N ALA A 582 32.71 -16.99 36.02
CA ALA A 582 32.55 -17.76 34.78
C ALA A 582 33.86 -18.45 34.36
N GLY A 583 34.99 -17.73 34.40
CA GLY A 583 36.31 -18.31 34.13
C GLY A 583 36.68 -19.44 35.08
N TYR A 584 36.31 -19.33 36.36
CA TYR A 584 36.47 -20.42 37.33
C TYR A 584 35.57 -21.63 37.01
N CYS A 585 34.34 -21.40 36.56
CA CYS A 585 33.44 -22.48 36.13
C CYS A 585 34.02 -23.23 34.91
N TYR A 586 34.51 -22.51 33.90
CA TYR A 586 35.21 -23.13 32.77
C TYR A 586 36.47 -23.87 33.18
N TYR A 587 37.24 -23.33 34.13
CA TYR A 587 38.41 -24.01 34.68
C TYR A 587 38.05 -25.34 35.36
N ALA A 588 36.97 -25.36 36.13
CA ALA A 588 36.50 -26.56 36.81
C ALA A 588 35.90 -27.61 35.87
N LEU A 589 35.43 -27.19 34.69
CA LEU A 589 35.01 -28.04 33.58
C LEU A 589 36.17 -28.42 32.63
N ASP A 590 37.42 -28.17 33.02
CA ASP A 590 38.64 -28.41 32.24
C ASP A 590 38.70 -27.71 30.87
N ASN A 591 37.86 -26.70 30.63
CA ASN A 591 37.91 -25.86 29.43
C ASN A 591 38.89 -24.69 29.62
N TYR A 592 40.18 -25.03 29.62
CA TYR A 592 41.26 -24.07 29.87
C TYR A 592 41.34 -22.90 28.89
N PRO A 593 41.09 -23.05 27.56
CA PRO A 593 41.09 -21.93 26.63
C PRO A 593 40.06 -20.86 26.99
N LEU A 594 38.80 -21.26 27.21
CA LEU A 594 37.74 -20.33 27.59
C LEU A 594 37.97 -19.76 29.00
N ALA A 595 38.47 -20.56 29.94
CA ALA A 595 38.81 -20.05 31.27
C ALA A 595 39.82 -18.89 31.20
N ILE A 596 40.90 -19.05 30.44
CA ILE A 596 41.90 -17.98 30.23
C ILE A 596 41.28 -16.76 29.55
N GLU A 597 40.45 -16.96 28.52
CA GLU A 597 39.76 -15.87 27.83
C GLU A 597 38.92 -15.04 28.81
N TYR A 598 38.09 -15.69 29.62
CA TYR A 598 37.24 -15.00 30.59
C TYR A 598 38.06 -14.30 31.69
N PHE A 599 39.15 -14.89 32.18
CA PHE A 599 40.06 -14.20 33.10
C PHE A 599 40.72 -12.96 32.47
N ASN A 600 41.12 -13.04 31.20
CA ASN A 600 41.66 -11.89 30.47
C ASN A 600 40.60 -10.79 30.25
N ARG A 601 39.34 -11.15 29.96
CA ARG A 601 38.24 -10.19 29.92
C ARG A 601 38.06 -9.48 31.25
N SER A 602 38.16 -10.19 32.37
CA SER A 602 38.18 -9.56 33.69
C SER A 602 39.36 -8.60 33.86
N LEU A 603 40.56 -8.93 33.38
CA LEU A 603 41.75 -8.07 33.49
C LEU A 603 41.66 -6.83 32.60
N ASN A 604 41.00 -6.93 31.44
CA ASN A 604 40.74 -5.77 30.59
C ASN A 604 39.83 -4.75 31.27
N ILE A 605 38.86 -5.21 32.08
CA ILE A 605 37.96 -4.34 32.85
C ILE A 605 38.68 -3.79 34.09
N ARG A 606 39.35 -4.67 34.86
CA ARG A 606 40.11 -4.32 36.07
C ARG A 606 41.50 -4.93 35.98
N LYS A 607 42.47 -4.10 35.54
CA LYS A 607 43.87 -4.52 35.30
C LYS A 607 44.55 -5.05 36.55
N ASP A 608 44.17 -4.58 37.73
CA ASP A 608 44.76 -4.97 39.01
C ASP A 608 43.93 -6.06 39.73
N ASN A 609 43.62 -7.16 39.04
CA ASN A 609 42.81 -8.25 39.61
C ASN A 609 43.64 -9.50 39.98
N PRO A 610 44.03 -9.68 41.27
CA PRO A 610 44.92 -10.76 41.69
C PRO A 610 44.34 -12.15 41.48
N GLN A 611 43.01 -12.27 41.55
CA GLN A 611 42.33 -13.55 41.48
C GLN A 611 42.30 -14.10 40.04
N ALA A 612 42.17 -13.21 39.04
CA ALA A 612 42.24 -13.58 37.63
C ALA A 612 43.66 -14.06 37.26
N LEU A 613 44.70 -13.28 37.59
CA LEU A 613 46.10 -13.65 37.36
C LEU A 613 46.47 -14.96 38.05
N TYR A 614 46.11 -15.12 39.32
CA TYR A 614 46.33 -16.36 40.07
C TYR A 614 45.72 -17.59 39.38
N ASN A 615 44.49 -17.46 38.86
CA ASN A 615 43.83 -18.58 38.18
C ASN A 615 44.51 -18.91 36.83
N ILE A 616 44.97 -17.92 36.06
CA ILE A 616 45.72 -18.15 34.82
C ILE A 616 47.05 -18.86 35.14
N ILE A 617 47.78 -18.42 36.16
CA ILE A 617 49.03 -19.05 36.61
C ILE A 617 48.79 -20.53 36.95
N ARG A 618 47.70 -20.85 37.67
CA ARG A 618 47.33 -22.24 37.98
C ARG A 618 47.05 -23.07 36.74
N ILE A 619 46.43 -22.48 35.70
CA ILE A 619 46.19 -23.16 34.42
C ILE A 619 47.51 -23.45 33.70
N TYR A 620 48.41 -22.46 33.61
CA TYR A 620 49.71 -22.65 32.97
C TYR A 620 50.59 -23.67 33.68
N LEU A 621 50.57 -23.68 35.02
CA LEU A 621 51.25 -24.72 35.81
C LEU A 621 50.69 -26.12 35.50
N LYS A 622 49.37 -26.28 35.39
CA LYS A 622 48.74 -27.55 34.98
C LYS A 622 49.13 -27.97 33.56
N GLN A 623 49.35 -27.02 32.66
CA GLN A 623 49.77 -27.26 31.27
C GLN A 623 51.29 -27.46 31.11
N GLY A 624 52.07 -27.39 32.20
CA GLY A 624 53.54 -27.48 32.14
C GLY A 624 54.25 -26.21 31.64
N LYS A 625 53.50 -25.11 31.40
CA LYS A 625 54.00 -23.80 30.94
C LYS A 625 54.59 -22.98 32.09
N ARG A 626 55.65 -23.51 32.70
CA ARG A 626 56.22 -22.97 33.94
C ARG A 626 56.88 -21.59 33.74
N LYS A 627 57.41 -21.29 32.56
CA LYS A 627 58.05 -20.00 32.25
C LYS A 627 57.02 -18.87 32.19
N GLU A 628 55.93 -19.10 31.46
CA GLU A 628 54.81 -18.18 31.31
C GLU A 628 54.10 -17.97 32.66
N ALA A 629 53.93 -19.04 33.43
CA ALA A 629 53.40 -18.96 34.79
C ALA A 629 54.30 -18.14 35.73
N ARG A 630 55.63 -18.19 35.56
CA ARG A 630 56.57 -17.39 36.34
C ARG A 630 56.47 -15.90 36.01
N GLN A 631 56.42 -15.55 34.73
CA GLN A 631 56.26 -14.16 34.29
C GLN A 631 55.00 -13.51 34.87
N LEU A 632 53.87 -14.21 34.80
CA LEU A 632 52.60 -13.73 35.39
C LEU A 632 52.66 -13.67 36.92
N PHE A 633 53.42 -14.56 37.57
CA PHE A 633 53.64 -14.49 39.01
C PHE A 633 54.45 -13.27 39.41
N ASP A 634 55.54 -12.97 38.69
CA ASP A 634 56.36 -11.79 38.96
C ASP A 634 55.53 -10.50 38.75
N GLU A 635 54.65 -10.47 37.74
CA GLU A 635 53.68 -9.38 37.54
C GLU A 635 52.69 -9.25 38.72
N LEU A 636 52.10 -10.36 39.14
CA LEU A 636 51.17 -10.41 40.28
C LEU A 636 51.83 -9.95 41.59
N GLU A 637 53.07 -10.40 41.84
CA GLU A 637 53.86 -10.02 43.01
C GLU A 637 54.22 -8.53 43.00
N MET A 638 54.56 -7.98 41.84
CA MET A 638 54.83 -6.55 41.68
C MET A 638 53.56 -5.70 41.93
N LEU A 639 52.39 -6.17 41.45
CA LEU A 639 51.12 -5.47 41.63
C LEU A 639 50.58 -5.53 43.07
N ARG A 640 50.68 -6.69 43.74
CA ARG A 640 50.11 -6.91 45.09
C ARG A 640 51.00 -7.83 45.95
N PRO A 641 52.17 -7.36 46.43
CA PRO A 641 53.18 -8.20 47.09
C PRO A 641 52.75 -8.84 48.43
N GLY A 642 51.67 -8.35 49.06
CA GLY A 642 51.09 -8.88 50.31
C GLY A 642 49.75 -9.59 50.15
N HIS A 643 49.33 -9.91 48.92
CA HIS A 643 48.05 -10.61 48.71
C HIS A 643 48.16 -12.10 49.08
N PRO A 644 47.16 -12.72 49.74
CA PRO A 644 47.24 -14.13 50.16
C PRO A 644 47.59 -15.11 49.03
N ARG A 645 47.11 -14.82 47.81
CA ARG A 645 47.41 -15.63 46.61
C ARG A 645 48.88 -15.56 46.16
N VAL A 646 49.58 -14.47 46.46
CA VAL A 646 51.03 -14.35 46.19
C VAL A 646 51.80 -15.23 47.16
N GLU A 647 51.41 -15.26 48.44
CA GLU A 647 52.02 -16.15 49.44
C GLU A 647 51.83 -17.63 49.10
N ASP A 648 50.65 -18.00 48.58
CA ASP A 648 50.39 -19.34 48.05
C ASP A 648 51.37 -19.72 46.93
N LEU A 649 51.62 -18.80 45.99
CA LEU A 649 52.47 -19.04 44.82
C LEU A 649 53.98 -18.97 45.13
N ARG A 650 54.43 -18.23 46.15
CA ARG A 650 55.83 -18.24 46.59
C ARG A 650 56.34 -19.63 46.97
N LYS A 651 55.44 -20.50 47.47
CA LYS A 651 55.76 -21.91 47.75
C LYS A 651 56.06 -22.71 46.48
N VAL A 652 55.47 -22.31 45.34
CA VAL A 652 55.62 -22.96 44.03
C VAL A 652 56.80 -22.36 43.26
N PHE A 653 57.04 -21.06 43.42
CA PHE A 653 58.10 -20.27 42.80
C PHE A 653 59.03 -19.67 43.88
N PRO A 654 59.90 -20.47 44.50
CA PRO A 654 60.84 -19.95 45.49
C PRO A 654 61.78 -18.90 44.86
N ALA A 655 62.26 -17.97 45.69
CA ALA A 655 63.28 -17.02 45.29
C ALA A 655 64.56 -17.77 44.89
N GLU A 656 65.17 -17.39 43.76
CA GLU A 656 66.48 -17.91 43.39
C GLU A 656 67.49 -17.51 44.47
N LYS A 657 68.16 -18.49 45.07
CA LYS A 657 69.28 -18.22 45.99
C LYS A 657 70.38 -17.56 45.16
N VAL A 658 70.65 -16.29 45.43
CA VAL A 658 71.83 -15.60 44.91
C VAL A 658 73.06 -16.38 45.38
N GLN A 659 73.72 -17.10 44.46
CA GLN A 659 75.05 -17.65 44.73
C GLN A 659 76.02 -16.47 44.82
N VAL A 660 76.33 -16.06 46.05
CA VAL A 660 77.48 -15.21 46.32
C VAL A 660 78.70 -16.06 45.98
N ILE A 661 79.32 -15.79 44.83
CA ILE A 661 80.66 -16.29 44.52
C ILE A 661 81.60 -15.66 45.56
N GLN A 662 81.93 -16.39 46.60
CA GLN A 662 83.07 -16.05 47.45
C GLN A 662 84.31 -16.24 46.60
N SER A 663 84.96 -15.12 46.24
CA SER A 663 86.31 -15.12 45.72
C SER A 663 87.25 -15.69 46.79
N SER A 664 87.68 -16.94 46.63
CA SER A 664 88.81 -17.47 47.38
C SER A 664 90.08 -16.85 46.83
N SER A 665 90.69 -15.98 47.63
CA SER A 665 92.09 -15.64 47.58
C SER A 665 92.93 -16.88 47.96
N ASP A 666 93.71 -17.39 47.01
CA ASP A 666 95.15 -17.68 47.14
C ASP A 666 95.73 -18.04 45.78
#